data_AF-A0A919E539-F1
#
_entry.id   AF-A0A919E539-F1
#
_cell.length_a   1.000
_cell.length_b   1.000
_cell.length_c   1.000
_cell.angle_alpha   90.00
_cell.angle_beta   90.00
_cell.angle_gamma   90.00
#
_symmetry.space_group_name_H-M   'P 1'
#
loop_
_entity.id
_entity.type
_entity.pdbx_description
1 polymer ?
#
loop_
_entity_poly.entity_id
_entity_poly.type
_entity_poly.pdbx_seq_one_letter_code
_entity_poly.pdbx_strand_id
1 'polypeptide(L)'
;MNKAGASDHLVRRGVNGIKPLLGLLVFVWMVTVQPVTAQTVAAEESFLPFTYDAQTGRVLMEIPARSGPFIMQAGTATGLGANPIGIDRQIPGRSKLVQFERLGPKVFLRHLNMKFRAEFGNVSEARTVDESFADSILWGFEVQTENATSYTVDLTDFLLADQAGIQARLRSRGKSSYQIDLSRSAIYGPRTKFFPKNSEFETLLTFTGEANSPHIRSVAAPPIALTVRQHISFVALPDDGYKPRAYHADSSFTPERFRDYSVGLTDSLDRAYIRRFRLEKKNPEAPISEAVKPIIYYIDRGMPEPVRSAIMEGGMWWNSAFEAAGYKNAFQIRLMPEDMDPLDARYNVINWVHRETRGYSTGSYVSDPRTGEILKATVTIGSLRVRQNMLMATALMGPYETAASDGQEAIDFALARQRQLSAHEIGHSLGLAHNSIASTSPLGRASAMDDPFPMVKIRADGALDFSEAYFNKVGAWDKVSIAYGYSDFPEGSDENAALAGILEKARAQGLRFFSHHGGIYDRSVVNGHTHSHIWDVGEDIVLELGTILKVRSIALANFSEKSVPVGASLSTLEDSFATLYYYFRYQVEAVAKHIGGRNYEYAVRRAEGQQLNDIVPAEGQERALSALLAVLTPETLEIPDHILDLIPPKALGDAPDRESMPRKNGLYLTIDPLAASEAASNHLVSLLLHPARLARVSEFSLRDDAQMSLPEYLGKISAHVFAKRGQKGMAGAVARSIEHVYLHLLMQHASDRAVSAPVRAYLRSELHRVEARFNQEKPGPLRAPHVAFQRGRLQSFFAGEYVPARNELAQMPPGSPI
;
A
#
# COMPACT_ATOMS: atom_id res chain seq x y z
N MET A 1 -44.68 40.51 -29.58
CA MET A 1 -46.13 40.27 -29.35
C MET A 1 -46.46 40.69 -27.92
N ASN A 2 -47.37 41.67 -27.80
CA ASN A 2 -48.28 42.05 -26.70
C ASN A 2 -47.83 41.76 -25.24
N LYS A 3 -47.49 42.75 -24.40
CA LYS A 3 -48.34 43.76 -23.71
C LYS A 3 -49.62 43.23 -23.05
N ALA A 4 -49.66 43.32 -21.72
CA ALA A 4 -50.80 43.63 -20.84
C ALA A 4 -50.25 43.83 -19.41
N GLY A 5 -50.65 44.75 -18.55
CA GLY A 5 -51.68 45.80 -18.48
C GLY A 5 -51.51 46.44 -17.08
N ALA A 6 -51.45 47.77 -16.97
CA ALA A 6 -52.55 48.65 -16.51
C ALA A 6 -52.74 48.61 -14.97
N SER A 7 -52.25 49.62 -14.23
CA SER A 7 -52.91 50.90 -13.86
C SER A 7 -53.68 50.74 -12.53
N ASP A 8 -53.61 51.62 -11.51
CA ASP A 8 -54.14 52.98 -11.52
C ASP A 8 -53.80 53.80 -10.26
N HIS A 9 -53.55 55.09 -10.50
CA HIS A 9 -54.02 56.30 -9.79
C HIS A 9 -54.08 56.41 -8.24
N LEU A 10 -53.42 57.44 -7.68
CA LEU A 10 -54.08 58.73 -7.35
C LEU A 10 -53.11 59.80 -6.84
N VAL A 11 -53.29 61.00 -7.37
CA VAL A 11 -52.58 62.26 -7.11
C VAL A 11 -53.42 63.12 -6.16
N ARG A 12 -52.80 63.85 -5.22
CA ARG A 12 -53.03 65.31 -5.03
C ARG A 12 -52.17 65.96 -3.91
N ARG A 13 -51.42 66.99 -4.35
CA ARG A 13 -51.17 68.34 -3.78
C ARG A 13 -50.46 68.42 -2.40
N GLY A 14 -49.42 69.21 -2.19
CA GLY A 14 -48.70 70.18 -3.03
C GLY A 14 -47.77 71.07 -2.18
N VAL A 15 -47.04 71.94 -2.87
CA VAL A 15 -46.44 73.23 -2.42
C VAL A 15 -44.99 73.22 -1.88
N ASN A 16 -44.12 73.75 -2.77
CA ASN A 16 -42.96 74.67 -2.62
C ASN A 16 -41.85 74.42 -1.58
N GLY A 17 -40.61 74.42 -2.09
CA GLY A 17 -39.51 75.16 -1.45
C GLY A 17 -38.11 74.54 -1.53
N ILE A 18 -37.23 75.20 -2.29
CA ILE A 18 -35.81 75.47 -1.94
C ILE A 18 -34.78 74.29 -2.07
N LYS A 19 -33.79 74.48 -2.97
CA LYS A 19 -32.48 73.78 -3.00
C LYS A 19 -31.63 74.23 -1.80
N PRO A 20 -30.73 73.41 -1.22
CA PRO A 20 -29.32 73.49 -1.66
C PRO A 20 -28.43 72.23 -1.46
N LEU A 21 -27.29 72.29 -2.18
CA LEU A 21 -25.95 71.75 -1.92
C LEU A 21 -25.74 70.29 -1.46
N LEU A 22 -25.17 69.52 -2.39
CA LEU A 22 -24.48 68.25 -2.16
C LEU A 22 -23.08 68.53 -1.58
N GLY A 23 -22.84 68.18 -0.31
CA GLY A 23 -21.51 68.07 0.28
C GLY A 23 -21.07 66.61 0.25
N LEU A 24 -20.07 66.28 -0.57
CA LEU A 24 -19.49 64.94 -0.66
C LEU A 24 -18.39 64.79 0.42
N LEU A 25 -18.71 64.11 1.53
CA LEU A 25 -17.76 63.67 2.53
C LEU A 25 -17.28 62.26 2.17
N VAL A 26 -16.07 62.16 1.63
CA VAL A 26 -15.39 60.88 1.38
C VAL A 26 -14.78 60.39 2.70
N PHE A 27 -15.42 59.41 3.33
CA PHE A 27 -14.81 58.64 4.41
C PHE A 27 -13.83 57.63 3.81
N VAL A 28 -12.53 57.92 3.92
CA VAL A 28 -11.48 56.92 3.67
C VAL A 28 -11.43 55.99 4.88
N TRP A 29 -12.02 54.81 4.75
CA TRP A 29 -11.71 53.70 5.64
C TRP A 29 -10.33 53.17 5.27
N MET A 30 -9.30 53.54 6.04
CA MET A 30 -8.07 52.75 6.09
C MET A 30 -8.42 51.41 6.74
N VAL A 31 -8.72 50.41 5.92
CA VAL A 31 -8.68 49.01 6.34
C VAL A 31 -7.20 48.67 6.50
N THR A 32 -6.71 48.69 7.73
CA THR A 32 -5.48 47.98 8.07
C THR A 32 -5.75 46.49 7.87
N VAL A 33 -5.31 45.95 6.73
CA VAL A 33 -5.24 44.52 6.51
C VAL A 33 -4.21 43.98 7.50
N GLN A 34 -4.67 43.39 8.59
CA GLN A 34 -3.80 42.55 9.42
C GLN A 34 -3.40 41.32 8.61
N PRO A 35 -2.12 40.91 8.61
CA PRO A 35 -1.72 39.65 8.00
C PRO A 35 -2.45 38.52 8.73
N VAL A 36 -3.25 37.75 7.99
CA VAL A 36 -3.82 36.49 8.48
C VAL A 36 -2.70 35.46 8.52
N THR A 37 -1.97 35.45 9.63
CA THR A 37 -1.34 34.24 10.18
C THR A 37 -1.42 34.36 11.68
N ALA A 38 -2.34 33.63 12.32
CA ALA A 38 -2.23 33.35 13.74
C ALA A 38 -1.00 32.44 13.93
N GLN A 39 0.19 33.05 14.00
CA GLN A 39 1.42 32.38 14.39
C GLN A 39 1.36 32.28 15.92
N THR A 40 1.25 31.06 16.44
CA THR A 40 1.12 30.80 17.88
C THR A 40 2.48 30.74 18.60
N VAL A 41 3.58 30.86 17.86
CA VAL A 41 4.96 30.77 18.35
C VAL A 41 5.77 31.94 17.78
N ALA A 42 6.57 32.57 18.63
CA ALA A 42 7.45 33.66 18.20
C ALA A 42 8.56 33.15 17.24
N ALA A 43 8.98 33.98 16.29
CA ALA A 43 10.02 33.60 15.32
C ALA A 43 11.34 33.18 16.00
N GLU A 44 11.66 33.74 17.17
CA GLU A 44 12.86 33.43 17.96
C GLU A 44 12.85 32.01 18.57
N GLU A 45 11.66 31.41 18.72
CA GLU A 45 11.49 30.05 19.26
C GLU A 45 11.31 29.00 18.16
N SER A 46 11.48 29.39 16.89
CA SER A 46 11.10 28.59 15.73
C SER A 46 12.30 28.05 14.96
N PHE A 47 12.14 26.87 14.36
CA PHE A 47 13.23 26.24 13.61
C PHE A 47 13.33 26.81 12.19
N LEU A 48 14.43 27.51 11.89
CA LEU A 48 14.68 28.17 10.59
C LEU A 48 13.53 29.10 10.17
N PRO A 49 13.30 30.20 10.92
CA PRO A 49 12.20 31.11 10.63
C PRO A 49 12.37 31.74 9.24
N PHE A 50 11.23 32.09 8.63
CA PHE A 50 11.19 32.71 7.32
C PHE A 50 10.07 33.74 7.26
N THR A 51 10.20 34.66 6.31
CA THR A 51 9.16 35.64 5.97
C THR A 51 8.51 35.23 4.66
N TYR A 52 7.19 35.13 4.65
CA TYR A 52 6.39 35.02 3.43
C TYR A 52 5.75 36.38 3.12
N ASP A 53 6.17 37.00 2.03
CA ASP A 53 5.55 38.23 1.53
C ASP A 53 4.42 37.86 0.56
N ALA A 54 3.17 38.00 1.02
CA ALA A 54 1.99 37.69 0.22
C ALA A 54 1.79 38.62 -0.99
N GLN A 55 2.41 39.81 -1.02
CA GLN A 55 2.30 40.74 -2.16
C GLN A 55 3.22 40.34 -3.30
N THR A 56 4.45 39.92 -2.98
CA THR A 56 5.45 39.51 -3.97
C THR A 56 5.48 38.00 -4.21
N GLY A 57 4.86 37.22 -3.33
CA GLY A 57 4.90 35.76 -3.35
C GLY A 57 6.24 35.18 -2.90
N ARG A 58 7.15 36.02 -2.37
CA ARG A 58 8.51 35.62 -2.02
C ARG A 58 8.58 34.96 -0.64
N VAL A 59 9.44 33.95 -0.51
CA VAL A 59 9.78 33.31 0.77
C VAL A 59 11.26 33.58 1.05
N LEU A 60 11.53 34.44 2.04
CA LEU A 60 12.88 34.78 2.46
C LEU A 60 13.21 34.06 3.76
N MET A 61 14.30 33.29 3.79
CA MET A 61 14.75 32.60 4.99
C MET A 61 16.04 33.19 5.49
N GLU A 62 16.11 33.42 6.78
CA GLU A 62 17.35 33.73 7.48
C GLU A 62 18.02 32.42 7.88
N ILE A 63 19.23 32.21 7.39
CA ILE A 63 20.02 31.02 7.68
C ILE A 63 21.18 31.43 8.59
N PRO A 64 21.34 30.78 9.77
CA PRO A 64 22.49 31.01 10.62
C PRO A 64 23.80 30.71 9.88
N ALA A 65 24.80 31.60 10.04
CA ALA A 65 26.10 31.47 9.39
C ALA A 65 26.82 30.16 9.77
N ARG A 66 26.52 29.66 10.98
CA ARG A 66 26.85 28.30 11.43
C ARG A 66 25.56 27.51 11.56
N SER A 67 25.12 26.87 10.49
CA SER A 67 23.98 25.95 10.52
C SER A 67 24.47 24.50 10.52
N GLY A 68 23.94 23.71 11.44
CA GLY A 68 24.11 22.27 11.44
C GLY A 68 23.18 21.59 10.42
N PRO A 69 23.33 20.27 10.23
CA PRO A 69 22.42 19.51 9.39
C PRO A 69 20.99 19.47 9.96
N PHE A 70 20.03 19.19 9.10
CA PHE A 70 18.61 19.03 9.40
C PHE A 70 17.96 18.04 8.42
N ILE A 71 16.73 17.62 8.70
CA ILE A 71 16.02 16.68 7.83
C ILE A 71 15.12 17.46 6.87
N MET A 72 15.23 17.19 5.57
CA MET A 72 14.28 17.65 4.56
C MET A 72 13.42 16.50 4.08
N GLN A 73 12.11 16.71 3.98
CA GLN A 73 11.17 15.80 3.34
C GLN A 73 10.31 16.55 2.32
N ALA A 74 10.17 16.00 1.11
CA ALA A 74 9.33 16.59 0.06
C ALA A 74 8.32 15.56 -0.47
N GLY A 75 7.03 15.84 -0.25
CA GLY A 75 5.92 14.96 -0.58
C GLY A 75 4.74 15.75 -1.15
N THR A 76 3.54 15.18 -1.06
CA THR A 76 2.32 15.79 -1.59
C THR A 76 1.33 16.11 -0.48
N ALA A 77 0.89 17.37 -0.39
CA ALA A 77 -0.17 17.80 0.53
C ALA A 77 -1.55 17.40 -0.01
N THR A 78 -1.80 17.65 -1.31
CA THR A 78 -3.00 17.17 -2.01
C THR A 78 -2.64 16.10 -3.03
N GLY A 79 -3.62 15.39 -3.58
CA GLY A 79 -3.37 14.31 -4.53
C GLY A 79 -4.33 14.35 -5.72
N LEU A 80 -4.10 13.44 -6.66
CA LEU A 80 -4.99 13.18 -7.79
C LEU A 80 -6.10 12.17 -7.44
N GLY A 81 -5.96 11.41 -6.35
CA GLY A 81 -6.93 10.35 -6.00
C GLY A 81 -6.83 9.08 -6.86
N ALA A 82 -5.75 8.98 -7.65
CA ALA A 82 -5.42 7.84 -8.51
C ALA A 82 -4.18 7.09 -7.96
N ASN A 83 -4.42 6.09 -7.11
CA ASN A 83 -3.44 5.22 -6.51
C ASN A 83 -2.47 4.56 -7.52
N PRO A 84 -2.89 4.09 -8.72
CA PRO A 84 -1.96 3.56 -9.73
C PRO A 84 -0.85 4.54 -10.11
N ILE A 85 -1.10 5.85 -9.99
CA ILE A 85 -0.12 6.91 -10.27
C ILE A 85 0.76 7.20 -9.05
N GLY A 86 0.23 7.04 -7.83
CA GLY A 86 0.98 7.26 -6.58
C GLY A 86 1.16 8.74 -6.23
N ILE A 87 0.15 9.55 -6.51
CA ILE A 87 0.06 10.97 -6.14
C ILE A 87 -1.23 11.13 -5.32
N ASP A 88 -1.16 10.87 -4.02
CA ASP A 88 -2.28 11.02 -3.09
C ASP A 88 -2.06 12.18 -2.11
N ARG A 89 -3.14 12.54 -1.42
CA ARG A 89 -3.13 13.46 -0.30
C ARG A 89 -2.21 12.93 0.81
N GLN A 90 -1.37 13.82 1.35
CA GLN A 90 -0.49 13.57 2.49
C GLN A 90 0.43 12.35 2.31
N ILE A 91 0.98 12.14 1.10
CA ILE A 91 2.06 11.16 0.92
C ILE A 91 3.38 11.81 1.35
N PRO A 92 4.07 11.29 2.39
CA PRO A 92 5.38 11.78 2.78
C PRO A 92 6.44 11.44 1.73
N GLY A 93 7.40 12.34 1.58
CA GLY A 93 8.61 12.09 0.80
C GLY A 93 9.62 11.18 1.49
N ARG A 94 10.72 10.87 0.80
CA ARG A 94 11.89 10.32 1.49
C ARG A 94 12.58 11.42 2.29
N SER A 95 12.95 11.12 3.53
CA SER A 95 13.79 11.99 4.35
C SER A 95 15.20 12.07 3.77
N LYS A 96 15.77 13.28 3.77
CA LYS A 96 17.14 13.58 3.36
C LYS A 96 17.83 14.34 4.49
N LEU A 97 19.03 13.93 4.89
CA LEU A 97 19.84 14.73 5.82
C LEU A 97 20.55 15.83 5.00
N VAL A 98 20.15 17.08 5.21
CA VAL A 98 20.64 18.21 4.41
C VAL A 98 21.30 19.25 5.30
N GLN A 99 22.13 20.10 4.71
CA GLN A 99 22.79 21.21 5.39
C GLN A 99 22.93 22.39 4.44
N PHE A 100 22.85 23.61 4.99
CA PHE A 100 23.23 24.81 4.25
C PHE A 100 24.73 25.04 4.35
N GLU A 101 25.38 25.23 3.20
CA GLU A 101 26.82 25.44 3.12
C GLU A 101 27.15 26.70 2.30
N ARG A 102 27.87 27.64 2.90
CA ARG A 102 28.28 28.88 2.25
C ARG A 102 29.56 28.65 1.44
N LEU A 103 29.50 28.88 0.13
CA LEU A 103 30.67 28.85 -0.76
C LEU A 103 30.65 30.05 -1.71
N GLY A 104 31.62 30.95 -1.55
CA GLY A 104 31.72 32.17 -2.35
C GLY A 104 30.45 33.02 -2.22
N PRO A 105 29.80 33.47 -3.32
CA PRO A 105 28.57 34.25 -3.29
C PRO A 105 27.28 33.41 -3.18
N LYS A 106 27.37 32.07 -3.14
CA LYS A 106 26.19 31.18 -3.00
C LYS A 106 26.10 30.46 -1.66
N VAL A 107 24.88 30.06 -1.31
CA VAL A 107 24.58 29.14 -0.21
C VAL A 107 23.98 27.89 -0.85
N PHE A 108 24.61 26.74 -0.65
CA PHE A 108 24.12 25.49 -1.20
C PHE A 108 23.28 24.73 -0.18
N LEU A 109 22.21 24.07 -0.64
CA LEU A 109 21.55 23.01 0.10
C LEU A 109 22.19 21.68 -0.29
N ARG A 110 23.08 21.17 0.54
CA ARG A 110 23.81 19.92 0.34
C ARG A 110 23.06 18.77 1.00
N HIS A 111 22.91 17.65 0.32
CA HIS A 111 22.39 16.38 0.84
C HIS A 111 23.55 15.48 1.22
N LEU A 112 23.66 15.19 2.52
CA LEU A 112 24.72 14.41 3.13
C LEU A 112 24.50 12.91 2.90
N ASN A 113 25.55 12.20 2.48
CA ASN A 113 25.51 10.80 2.14
C ASN A 113 25.70 9.91 3.37
N MET A 114 24.60 9.60 4.04
CA MET A 114 24.61 8.79 5.26
C MET A 114 24.78 7.28 5.04
N LYS A 115 25.09 6.84 3.82
CA LYS A 115 25.33 5.41 3.51
C LYS A 115 26.73 4.95 3.91
N PHE A 116 27.69 5.86 4.05
CA PHE A 116 29.08 5.57 4.37
C PHE A 116 29.51 6.48 5.53
N ARG A 117 30.13 5.90 6.56
CA ARG A 117 30.46 6.58 7.83
C ARG A 117 31.78 6.05 8.39
N ALA A 118 32.32 6.75 9.38
CA ALA A 118 33.37 6.27 10.27
C ALA A 118 32.97 6.64 11.70
N GLU A 119 32.03 5.88 12.28
CA GLU A 119 31.30 6.28 13.50
C GLU A 119 32.18 6.27 14.76
N PHE A 120 33.09 5.30 14.84
CA PHE A 120 34.04 5.13 15.95
C PHE A 120 35.47 5.58 15.57
N GLY A 121 35.62 6.15 14.38
CA GLY A 121 36.89 6.59 13.82
C GLY A 121 37.35 7.92 14.41
N ASN A 122 38.61 8.25 14.18
CA ASN A 122 39.09 9.60 14.47
C ASN A 122 38.68 10.59 13.37
N VAL A 123 38.85 11.89 13.61
CA VAL A 123 38.46 12.97 12.68
C VAL A 123 39.07 12.80 11.28
N SER A 124 40.29 12.26 11.16
CA SER A 124 40.93 12.08 9.85
C SER A 124 40.31 10.93 9.05
N GLU A 125 39.88 9.88 9.74
CA GLU A 125 39.19 8.74 9.13
C GLU A 125 37.78 9.13 8.67
N ALA A 126 37.03 9.86 9.51
CA ALA A 126 35.75 10.44 9.12
C ALA A 126 35.87 11.36 7.91
N ARG A 127 36.88 12.23 7.87
CA ARG A 127 37.17 13.07 6.69
C ARG A 127 37.48 12.22 5.45
N THR A 128 38.25 11.14 5.59
CA THR A 128 38.58 10.27 4.44
C THR A 128 37.32 9.66 3.83
N VAL A 129 36.36 9.24 4.65
CA VAL A 129 35.06 8.75 4.17
C VAL A 129 34.27 9.85 3.46
N ASP A 130 34.18 11.05 4.06
CA ASP A 130 33.50 12.21 3.45
C ASP A 130 34.09 12.59 2.08
N GLU A 131 35.42 12.59 1.96
CA GLU A 131 36.13 12.88 0.70
C GLU A 131 36.04 11.72 -0.32
N SER A 132 35.74 10.49 0.12
CA SER A 132 35.66 9.30 -0.74
C SER A 132 34.28 9.08 -1.35
N PHE A 133 33.21 9.56 -0.72
CA PHE A 133 31.84 9.32 -1.16
C PHE A 133 31.09 10.63 -1.39
N ALA A 134 30.71 10.87 -2.63
CA ALA A 134 30.09 12.14 -3.01
C ALA A 134 28.74 12.39 -2.33
N ASP A 135 28.61 13.61 -1.83
CA ASP A 135 27.34 14.25 -1.51
C ASP A 135 26.69 14.87 -2.74
N SER A 136 25.46 15.38 -2.59
CA SER A 136 24.73 16.03 -3.69
C SER A 136 24.33 17.45 -3.33
N ILE A 137 24.69 18.42 -4.15
CA ILE A 137 24.08 19.76 -4.09
C ILE A 137 22.67 19.67 -4.68
N LEU A 138 21.65 19.95 -3.87
CA LEU A 138 20.24 19.95 -4.29
C LEU A 138 19.81 21.29 -4.88
N TRP A 139 20.34 22.38 -4.35
CA TRP A 139 20.04 23.74 -4.79
C TRP A 139 21.15 24.72 -4.42
N GLY A 140 21.27 25.83 -5.14
CA GLY A 140 22.18 26.93 -4.83
C GLY A 140 21.44 28.26 -4.79
N PHE A 141 21.44 28.91 -3.63
CA PHE A 141 20.79 30.19 -3.38
C PHE A 141 21.81 31.34 -3.48
N GLU A 142 21.35 32.49 -3.95
CA GLU A 142 22.11 33.74 -3.87
C GLU A 142 21.82 34.45 -2.55
N VAL A 143 22.87 34.97 -1.90
CA VAL A 143 22.73 35.74 -0.67
C VAL A 143 22.14 37.12 -1.02
N GLN A 144 21.00 37.42 -0.40
CA GLN A 144 20.30 38.70 -0.56
C GLN A 144 20.90 39.75 0.37
N THR A 145 21.07 39.38 1.64
CA THR A 145 21.67 40.21 2.69
C THR A 145 22.45 39.33 3.64
N GLU A 146 23.45 39.88 4.30
CA GLU A 146 24.23 39.18 5.33
C GLU A 146 24.51 40.09 6.52
N ASN A 147 24.63 39.48 7.71
CA ASN A 147 25.14 40.11 8.91
C ASN A 147 26.20 39.19 9.55
N ALA A 148 26.71 39.57 10.73
CA ALA A 148 27.78 38.82 11.39
C ALA A 148 27.40 37.37 11.78
N THR A 149 26.11 37.05 11.87
CA THR A 149 25.58 35.81 12.44
C THR A 149 24.69 35.00 11.50
N SER A 150 24.20 35.59 10.41
CA SER A 150 23.28 34.96 9.46
C SER A 150 23.32 35.60 8.08
N TYR A 151 22.74 34.90 7.11
CA TYR A 151 22.49 35.42 5.76
C TYR A 151 21.06 35.10 5.33
N THR A 152 20.46 36.00 4.57
CA THR A 152 19.12 35.85 4.02
C THR A 152 19.19 35.35 2.59
N VAL A 153 18.39 34.33 2.28
CA VAL A 153 18.26 33.77 0.93
C VAL A 153 16.80 33.73 0.50
N ASP A 154 16.57 33.73 -0.81
CA ASP A 154 15.24 33.58 -1.41
C ASP A 154 14.97 32.12 -1.78
N LEU A 155 13.97 31.50 -1.16
CA LEU A 155 13.61 30.10 -1.36
C LEU A 155 12.59 29.91 -2.50
N THR A 156 12.06 30.98 -3.07
CA THR A 156 10.85 30.93 -3.91
C THR A 156 10.98 29.95 -5.08
N ASP A 157 12.06 30.04 -5.85
CA ASP A 157 12.29 29.16 -7.01
C ASP A 157 12.51 27.70 -6.60
N PHE A 158 13.19 27.47 -5.48
CA PHE A 158 13.39 26.13 -4.93
C PHE A 158 12.06 25.50 -4.54
N LEU A 159 11.17 26.27 -3.91
CA LEU A 159 9.83 25.84 -3.48
C LEU A 159 8.85 25.68 -4.66
N LEU A 160 9.06 26.38 -5.77
CA LEU A 160 8.26 26.23 -7.01
C LEU A 160 8.76 25.11 -7.93
N ALA A 161 9.95 24.55 -7.67
CA ALA A 161 10.45 23.38 -8.38
C ALA A 161 9.79 22.08 -7.87
N ASP A 162 9.75 21.03 -8.70
CA ASP A 162 9.14 19.73 -8.37
C ASP A 162 10.02 18.91 -7.39
N GLN A 163 10.03 19.30 -6.11
CA GLN A 163 10.81 18.61 -5.08
C GLN A 163 10.24 17.23 -4.74
N ALA A 164 8.92 17.04 -4.94
CA ALA A 164 8.21 15.79 -4.65
C ALA A 164 8.35 14.73 -5.77
N GLY A 165 8.88 15.09 -6.94
CA GLY A 165 9.09 14.21 -8.09
C GLY A 165 7.78 13.79 -8.78
N ILE A 166 6.79 14.68 -8.82
CA ILE A 166 5.47 14.47 -9.42
C ILE A 166 5.58 14.19 -10.92
N GLN A 167 6.39 14.95 -11.66
CA GLN A 167 6.58 14.76 -13.10
C GLN A 167 7.14 13.36 -13.42
N ALA A 168 8.09 12.90 -12.62
CA ALA A 168 8.67 11.56 -12.80
C ALA A 168 7.60 10.46 -12.63
N ARG A 169 6.71 10.61 -11.63
CA ARG A 169 5.60 9.65 -11.42
C ARG A 169 4.57 9.70 -12.54
N LEU A 170 4.20 10.89 -13.02
CA LEU A 170 3.29 11.05 -14.16
C LEU A 170 3.86 10.38 -15.43
N ARG A 171 5.16 10.52 -15.68
CA ARG A 171 5.84 9.86 -16.81
C ARG A 171 5.91 8.36 -16.64
N SER A 172 6.39 7.87 -15.50
CA SER A 172 6.67 6.44 -15.32
C SER A 172 5.40 5.59 -15.08
N ARG A 173 4.47 6.09 -14.26
CA ARG A 173 3.25 5.36 -13.86
C ARG A 173 2.02 5.82 -14.63
N GLY A 174 1.89 7.13 -14.84
CA GLY A 174 0.83 7.70 -15.66
C GLY A 174 1.07 7.56 -17.17
N LYS A 175 2.25 7.11 -17.61
CA LYS A 175 2.65 7.04 -19.04
C LYS A 175 2.31 8.33 -19.81
N SER A 176 2.40 9.46 -19.12
CA SER A 176 1.94 10.76 -19.61
C SER A 176 3.01 11.81 -19.34
N SER A 177 3.26 12.68 -20.31
CA SER A 177 4.29 13.71 -20.22
C SER A 177 3.67 15.02 -19.81
N TYR A 178 4.12 15.56 -18.68
CA TYR A 178 3.73 16.87 -18.18
C TYR A 178 4.96 17.72 -17.85
N GLN A 179 4.77 19.05 -17.83
CA GLN A 179 5.75 20.06 -17.42
C GLN A 179 5.11 21.03 -16.42
N ILE A 180 5.91 21.65 -15.55
CA ILE A 180 5.39 22.71 -14.66
C ILE A 180 5.04 23.96 -15.47
N ASP A 181 3.88 24.52 -15.20
CA ASP A 181 3.47 25.84 -15.65
C ASP A 181 3.55 26.83 -14.47
N LEU A 182 4.64 27.59 -14.43
CA LEU A 182 4.88 28.57 -13.36
C LEU A 182 3.86 29.71 -13.36
N SER A 183 3.24 30.03 -14.50
CA SER A 183 2.21 31.08 -14.56
C SER A 183 0.93 30.71 -13.80
N ARG A 184 0.75 29.40 -13.52
CA ARG A 184 -0.37 28.84 -12.75
C ARG A 184 0.08 28.22 -11.42
N SER A 185 1.31 28.48 -11.00
CA SER A 185 1.89 27.94 -9.77
C SER A 185 2.22 29.06 -8.79
N ALA A 186 2.10 28.80 -7.49
CA ALA A 186 2.33 29.80 -6.46
C ALA A 186 2.62 29.18 -5.09
N ILE A 187 3.24 29.96 -4.20
CA ILE A 187 3.35 29.60 -2.78
C ILE A 187 1.96 29.57 -2.15
N TYR A 188 1.66 28.52 -1.40
CA TYR A 188 0.40 28.38 -0.67
C TYR A 188 0.59 28.85 0.78
N GLY A 189 0.46 30.17 0.97
CA GLY A 189 0.63 30.85 2.26
C GLY A 189 -0.07 30.22 3.47
N PRO A 190 -1.36 29.79 3.39
CA PRO A 190 -2.10 29.30 4.57
C PRO A 190 -1.48 28.08 5.28
N ARG A 191 -0.64 27.30 4.60
CA ARG A 191 0.08 26.15 5.17
C ARG A 191 1.59 26.32 5.13
N THR A 192 2.08 27.48 4.72
CA THR A 192 3.50 27.83 4.74
C THR A 192 3.79 28.57 6.04
N LYS A 193 4.29 27.84 7.04
CA LYS A 193 4.49 28.32 8.41
C LYS A 193 5.60 27.54 9.13
N PHE A 194 5.98 28.00 10.31
CA PHE A 194 7.02 27.37 11.13
C PHE A 194 6.50 27.02 12.53
N PHE A 195 7.22 26.11 13.18
CA PHE A 195 6.97 25.54 14.49
C PHE A 195 8.31 25.40 15.24
N PRO A 196 8.30 25.07 16.55
CA PRO A 196 9.53 24.93 17.32
C PRO A 196 10.52 23.88 16.80
N LYS A 197 10.04 22.88 16.05
CA LYS A 197 10.85 21.75 15.56
C LYS A 197 10.84 21.58 14.05
N ASN A 198 10.12 22.43 13.31
CA ASN A 198 10.05 22.32 11.86
C ASN A 198 9.59 23.61 11.18
N SER A 199 10.03 23.81 9.96
CA SER A 199 9.49 24.79 9.01
C SER A 199 8.80 24.05 7.87
N GLU A 200 7.60 24.50 7.51
CA GLU A 200 6.71 23.86 6.55
C GLU A 200 6.38 24.80 5.41
N PHE A 201 6.44 24.26 4.19
CA PHE A 201 6.14 24.99 2.97
C PHE A 201 5.17 24.16 2.13
N GLU A 202 4.09 24.80 1.67
CA GLU A 202 3.24 24.23 0.64
C GLU A 202 3.29 25.10 -0.60
N THR A 203 3.40 24.48 -1.77
CA THR A 203 3.29 25.20 -3.05
C THR A 203 2.28 24.52 -3.95
N LEU A 204 1.43 25.33 -4.56
CA LEU A 204 0.48 24.90 -5.56
C LEU A 204 1.22 24.85 -6.90
N LEU A 205 1.36 23.65 -7.44
CA LEU A 205 2.00 23.41 -8.73
C LEU A 205 0.98 22.94 -9.75
N THR A 206 0.96 23.60 -10.91
CA THR A 206 0.19 23.15 -12.07
C THR A 206 1.11 22.50 -13.09
N PHE A 207 0.75 21.29 -13.50
CA PHE A 207 1.44 20.50 -14.50
C PHE A 207 0.61 20.42 -15.78
N THR A 208 1.17 20.78 -16.93
CA THR A 208 0.47 20.82 -18.22
C THR A 208 1.03 19.78 -19.17
N GLY A 209 0.16 19.13 -19.94
CA GLY A 209 0.59 18.02 -20.78
C GLY A 209 -0.57 17.23 -21.38
N GLU A 210 -0.24 16.04 -21.90
CA GLU A 210 -1.19 15.14 -22.55
C GLU A 210 -1.51 13.94 -21.65
N ALA A 211 -2.79 13.76 -21.35
CA ALA A 211 -3.26 12.65 -20.52
C ALA A 211 -3.51 11.40 -21.36
N ASN A 212 -2.51 10.52 -21.42
CA ASN A 212 -2.63 9.25 -22.13
C ASN A 212 -3.24 8.14 -21.24
N SER A 213 -3.21 8.31 -19.91
CA SER A 213 -3.75 7.33 -18.96
C SER A 213 -5.25 7.52 -18.67
N PRO A 214 -6.06 6.44 -18.74
CA PRO A 214 -7.44 6.44 -18.25
C PRO A 214 -7.57 6.87 -16.78
N HIS A 215 -6.60 6.52 -15.93
CA HIS A 215 -6.61 6.87 -14.51
C HIS A 215 -6.46 8.36 -14.24
N ILE A 216 -5.84 9.12 -15.16
CA ILE A 216 -5.78 10.58 -15.05
C ILE A 216 -7.12 11.17 -15.48
N ARG A 217 -7.67 10.66 -16.59
CA ARG A 217 -8.94 11.16 -17.15
C ARG A 217 -10.14 10.91 -16.24
N SER A 218 -10.10 9.89 -15.37
CA SER A 218 -11.19 9.61 -14.42
C SER A 218 -11.22 10.53 -13.20
N VAL A 219 -10.11 11.19 -12.85
CA VAL A 219 -9.99 11.96 -11.60
C VAL A 219 -9.69 13.44 -11.80
N ALA A 220 -9.04 13.82 -12.89
CA ALA A 220 -8.68 15.20 -13.17
C ALA A 220 -9.89 16.00 -13.66
N ALA A 221 -10.00 17.27 -13.27
CA ALA A 221 -11.05 18.16 -13.80
C ALA A 221 -10.85 18.39 -15.32
N PRO A 222 -9.84 19.15 -15.79
CA PRO A 222 -9.33 18.98 -17.15
C PRO A 222 -8.04 18.14 -17.12
N PRO A 223 -7.97 17.02 -17.85
CA PRO A 223 -6.80 16.14 -17.81
C PRO A 223 -5.54 16.77 -18.45
N ILE A 224 -5.69 17.87 -19.20
CA ILE A 224 -4.58 18.63 -19.78
C ILE A 224 -3.80 19.50 -18.78
N ALA A 225 -4.36 19.72 -17.57
CA ALA A 225 -3.74 20.54 -16.53
C ALA A 225 -4.05 19.97 -15.14
N LEU A 226 -3.02 19.48 -14.47
CA LEU A 226 -3.11 18.85 -13.16
C LEU A 226 -2.54 19.79 -12.10
N THR A 227 -3.36 20.22 -11.15
CA THR A 227 -2.91 21.10 -10.06
C THR A 227 -2.84 20.32 -8.75
N VAL A 228 -1.65 20.26 -8.15
CA VAL A 228 -1.36 19.53 -6.91
C VAL A 228 -0.58 20.44 -5.97
N ARG A 229 -0.86 20.36 -4.66
CA ARG A 229 -0.01 21.00 -3.66
C ARG A 229 1.10 20.04 -3.26
N GLN A 230 2.36 20.43 -3.49
CA GLN A 230 3.49 19.75 -2.86
C GLN A 230 3.70 20.28 -1.45
N HIS A 231 4.33 19.46 -0.62
CA HIS A 231 4.64 19.75 0.78
C HIS A 231 6.11 19.53 1.02
N ILE A 232 6.81 20.53 1.55
CA ILE A 232 8.22 20.48 1.89
C ILE A 232 8.37 20.82 3.38
N SER A 233 8.97 19.90 4.12
CA SER A 233 9.21 20.02 5.56
C SER A 233 10.70 20.05 5.84
N PHE A 234 11.16 21.06 6.60
CA PHE A 234 12.48 21.11 7.21
C PHE A 234 12.34 20.83 8.69
N VAL A 235 12.85 19.69 9.15
CA VAL A 235 12.69 19.20 10.53
C VAL A 235 14.03 19.27 11.25
N ALA A 236 14.02 19.82 12.46
CA ALA A 236 15.19 19.87 13.33
C ALA A 236 15.66 18.46 13.70
N LEU A 237 16.97 18.28 13.82
CA LEU A 237 17.53 17.06 14.42
C LEU A 237 17.22 16.99 15.91
N PRO A 238 17.10 15.78 16.48
CA PRO A 238 17.03 15.60 17.92
C PRO A 238 18.36 15.97 18.60
N ASP A 239 18.36 16.03 19.92
CA ASP A 239 19.59 16.07 20.71
C ASP A 239 20.40 14.76 20.59
N ASP A 240 21.65 14.78 21.06
CA ASP A 240 22.56 13.64 21.01
C ASP A 240 22.32 12.61 22.15
N GLY A 241 21.23 12.74 22.91
CA GLY A 241 20.91 11.87 24.05
C GLY A 241 20.29 10.53 23.68
N TYR A 242 19.95 10.31 22.40
CA TYR A 242 19.34 9.06 21.96
C TYR A 242 20.39 7.95 21.80
N LYS A 243 20.11 6.79 22.41
CA LYS A 243 20.91 5.58 22.22
C LYS A 243 20.36 4.72 21.05
N PRO A 244 21.10 4.61 19.93
CA PRO A 244 20.73 3.71 18.84
C PRO A 244 20.67 2.27 19.32
N ARG A 245 19.75 1.47 18.76
CA ARG A 245 19.65 0.04 19.05
C ARG A 245 20.01 -0.77 17.82
N ALA A 246 20.93 -1.73 18.00
CA ALA A 246 21.39 -2.59 16.93
C ALA A 246 20.22 -3.35 16.29
N TYR A 247 20.27 -3.50 14.97
CA TYR A 247 19.33 -4.35 14.25
C TYR A 247 19.77 -5.82 14.29
N HIS A 248 18.80 -6.72 14.47
CA HIS A 248 18.98 -8.16 14.33
C HIS A 248 18.08 -8.71 13.23
N ALA A 249 18.55 -9.69 12.45
CA ALA A 249 17.84 -10.21 11.29
C ALA A 249 16.49 -10.88 11.66
N ASP A 250 16.43 -11.52 12.82
CA ASP A 250 15.20 -12.10 13.40
C ASP A 250 14.32 -11.09 14.15
N SER A 251 14.70 -9.81 14.20
CA SER A 251 13.83 -8.75 14.72
C SER A 251 12.90 -8.22 13.63
N SER A 252 11.73 -7.73 14.03
CA SER A 252 10.71 -7.21 13.11
C SER A 252 10.89 -5.75 12.71
N PHE A 253 11.97 -5.09 13.13
CA PHE A 253 12.18 -3.68 12.81
C PHE A 253 12.77 -3.48 11.42
N THR A 254 12.33 -2.41 10.75
CA THR A 254 12.97 -1.92 9.54
C THR A 254 14.34 -1.31 9.87
N PRO A 255 15.43 -1.74 9.18
CA PRO A 255 16.77 -1.27 9.50
C PRO A 255 17.10 0.07 8.82
N GLU A 256 17.79 0.94 9.55
CA GLU A 256 18.59 2.03 9.00
C GLU A 256 20.02 1.50 8.76
N ARG A 257 20.42 1.36 7.50
CA ARG A 257 21.66 0.67 7.10
C ARG A 257 22.72 1.63 6.61
N PHE A 258 23.96 1.38 7.01
CA PHE A 258 25.13 2.13 6.55
C PHE A 258 26.38 1.24 6.56
N ARG A 259 27.42 1.71 5.87
CA ARG A 259 28.76 1.12 5.91
C ARG A 259 29.67 1.94 6.80
N ASP A 260 30.22 1.32 7.83
CA ASP A 260 31.13 1.94 8.77
C ASP A 260 32.58 1.51 8.48
N TYR A 261 33.41 2.46 8.02
CA TYR A 261 34.82 2.23 7.69
C TYR A 261 35.74 2.30 8.91
N SER A 262 35.23 2.67 10.08
CA SER A 262 36.03 2.73 11.32
C SER A 262 36.10 1.41 12.09
N VAL A 263 35.41 0.37 11.62
CA VAL A 263 35.38 -0.95 12.26
C VAL A 263 36.67 -1.73 12.00
N GLY A 264 36.98 -2.71 12.86
CA GLY A 264 38.16 -3.55 12.67
C GLY A 264 38.09 -4.43 11.42
N LEU A 265 39.23 -4.90 10.92
CA LEU A 265 39.33 -5.71 9.68
C LEU A 265 38.53 -7.02 9.72
N THR A 266 38.20 -7.53 10.90
CA THR A 266 37.40 -8.75 11.10
C THR A 266 35.91 -8.48 11.22
N ASP A 267 35.51 -7.22 11.38
CA ASP A 267 34.11 -6.82 11.54
C ASP A 267 33.45 -6.55 10.18
N SER A 268 32.13 -6.69 10.14
CA SER A 268 31.35 -6.28 8.97
C SER A 268 31.32 -4.75 8.87
N LEU A 269 31.69 -4.22 7.70
CA LEU A 269 31.44 -2.81 7.35
C LEU A 269 29.94 -2.49 7.39
N ASP A 270 29.09 -3.44 6.99
CA ASP A 270 27.64 -3.25 6.97
C ASP A 270 27.10 -3.26 8.41
N ARG A 271 26.64 -2.09 8.86
CA ARG A 271 26.00 -1.84 10.16
C ARG A 271 24.53 -1.44 9.97
N ALA A 272 23.74 -1.64 11.01
CA ALA A 272 22.33 -1.29 10.98
C ALA A 272 21.76 -1.00 12.37
N TYR A 273 20.93 0.03 12.46
CA TYR A 273 20.11 0.33 13.63
C TYR A 273 18.64 0.06 13.34
N ILE A 274 17.86 -0.30 14.37
CA ILE A 274 16.41 -0.31 14.25
C ILE A 274 15.86 1.11 14.23
N ARG A 275 14.73 1.31 13.56
CA ARG A 275 13.98 2.56 13.66
C ARG A 275 12.94 2.46 14.75
N ARG A 276 13.01 3.33 15.76
CA ARG A 276 12.05 3.35 16.89
C ARG A 276 11.90 4.75 17.48
N PHE A 277 10.79 5.01 18.16
CA PHE A 277 10.66 6.22 18.98
C PHE A 277 11.60 6.16 20.18
N ARG A 278 12.03 7.33 20.66
CA ARG A 278 12.64 7.45 21.98
C ARG A 278 11.58 7.21 23.07
N LEU A 279 11.83 6.25 23.94
CA LEU A 279 10.98 5.94 25.08
C LEU A 279 11.87 5.53 26.25
N GLU A 280 11.63 6.15 27.40
CA GLU A 280 12.40 5.95 28.62
C GLU A 280 11.43 5.89 29.79
N LYS A 281 11.67 4.97 30.74
CA LYS A 281 10.93 4.92 31.99
C LYS A 281 11.28 6.10 32.89
N LYS A 282 10.29 6.69 33.56
CA LYS A 282 10.52 7.68 34.64
C LYS A 282 11.33 7.08 35.79
N ASN A 283 11.15 5.79 36.05
CA ASN A 283 11.93 5.00 37.00
C ASN A 283 12.45 3.75 36.29
N PRO A 284 13.70 3.75 35.80
CA PRO A 284 14.31 2.61 35.08
C PRO A 284 14.42 1.32 35.90
N GLU A 285 14.60 1.45 37.22
CA GLU A 285 14.75 0.31 38.15
C GLU A 285 13.41 -0.40 38.45
N ALA A 286 12.28 0.25 38.13
CA ALA A 286 10.98 -0.33 38.35
C ALA A 286 10.61 -1.34 37.24
N PRO A 287 10.09 -2.53 37.59
CA PRO A 287 9.58 -3.48 36.59
C PRO A 287 8.52 -2.86 35.67
N ILE A 288 7.65 -2.01 36.24
CA ILE A 288 6.64 -1.23 35.53
C ILE A 288 6.83 0.25 35.86
N SER A 289 6.87 1.12 34.84
CA SER A 289 7.02 2.56 35.03
C SER A 289 6.30 3.36 33.93
N GLU A 290 5.85 4.57 34.25
CA GLU A 290 5.35 5.47 33.21
C GLU A 290 6.50 5.94 32.31
N ALA A 291 6.19 6.24 31.04
CA ALA A 291 7.16 6.86 30.15
C ALA A 291 7.42 8.32 30.54
N VAL A 292 8.65 8.79 30.38
CA VAL A 292 9.01 10.22 30.46
C VAL A 292 8.21 11.01 29.43
N LYS A 293 8.22 10.56 28.17
CA LYS A 293 7.42 11.09 27.07
C LYS A 293 6.63 9.95 26.41
N PRO A 294 5.31 9.88 26.57
CA PRO A 294 4.50 8.86 25.89
C PRO A 294 4.43 9.11 24.38
N ILE A 295 4.25 8.03 23.62
CA ILE A 295 3.96 8.05 22.19
C ILE A 295 2.45 8.27 22.02
N ILE A 296 2.08 9.45 21.54
CA ILE A 296 0.68 9.82 21.33
C ILE A 296 0.42 10.03 19.84
N TYR A 297 -0.63 9.39 19.32
CA TYR A 297 -1.17 9.62 17.98
C TYR A 297 -2.49 10.38 18.06
N TYR A 298 -2.68 11.31 17.13
CA TYR A 298 -3.89 12.13 17.03
C TYR A 298 -4.66 11.80 15.75
N ILE A 299 -5.94 11.45 15.89
CA ILE A 299 -6.82 11.13 14.77
C ILE A 299 -7.37 12.43 14.16
N ASP A 300 -7.29 12.53 12.84
CA ASP A 300 -7.91 13.58 12.04
C ASP A 300 -9.42 13.69 12.34
N ARG A 301 -9.87 14.90 12.68
CA ARG A 301 -11.28 15.19 12.98
C ARG A 301 -12.21 14.93 11.79
N GLY A 302 -11.68 14.95 10.56
CA GLY A 302 -12.42 14.64 9.34
C GLY A 302 -12.80 13.16 9.16
N MET A 303 -12.26 12.26 10.00
CA MET A 303 -12.66 10.86 10.00
C MET A 303 -14.08 10.70 10.59
N PRO A 304 -15.04 10.15 9.83
CA PRO A 304 -16.43 10.05 10.29
C PRO A 304 -16.62 8.90 11.31
N GLU A 305 -17.62 9.02 12.18
CA GLU A 305 -18.15 7.85 12.91
C GLU A 305 -18.94 6.95 11.97
N PRO A 306 -19.00 5.62 12.23
CA PRO A 306 -18.35 4.88 13.32
C PRO A 306 -16.89 4.48 13.05
N VAL A 307 -16.34 4.83 11.89
CA VAL A 307 -14.98 4.45 11.49
C VAL A 307 -13.93 5.02 12.45
N ARG A 308 -14.11 6.27 12.88
CA ARG A 308 -13.20 6.93 13.83
C ARG A 308 -13.04 6.15 15.13
N SER A 309 -14.15 5.72 15.74
CA SER A 309 -14.10 4.89 16.95
C SER A 309 -13.37 3.57 16.71
N ALA A 310 -13.62 2.91 15.57
CA ALA A 310 -12.93 1.67 15.21
C ALA A 310 -11.40 1.86 15.02
N ILE A 311 -10.98 2.94 14.36
CA ILE A 311 -9.56 3.26 14.20
C ILE A 311 -8.89 3.54 15.56
N MET A 312 -9.57 4.29 16.44
CA MET A 312 -9.08 4.56 17.79
C MET A 312 -8.92 3.28 18.61
N GLU A 313 -9.93 2.41 18.62
CA GLU A 313 -9.92 1.15 19.34
C GLU A 313 -8.80 0.22 18.86
N GLY A 314 -8.71 0.01 17.55
CA GLY A 314 -7.68 -0.83 16.94
C GLY A 314 -6.26 -0.33 17.21
N GLY A 315 -6.05 0.98 17.11
CA GLY A 315 -4.74 1.57 17.38
C GLY A 315 -4.30 1.42 18.82
N MET A 316 -5.24 1.51 19.77
CA MET A 316 -4.97 1.35 21.20
C MET A 316 -4.51 -0.07 21.60
N TRP A 317 -4.66 -1.08 20.74
CA TRP A 317 -4.17 -2.43 21.03
C TRP A 317 -2.66 -2.47 21.32
N TRP A 318 -1.88 -1.59 20.69
CA TRP A 318 -0.44 -1.47 20.91
C TRP A 318 -0.07 -1.16 22.37
N ASN A 319 -0.94 -0.47 23.12
CA ASN A 319 -0.68 -0.19 24.54
C ASN A 319 -0.43 -1.48 25.33
N SER A 320 -1.13 -2.57 25.01
CA SER A 320 -0.91 -3.87 25.67
C SER A 320 0.48 -4.49 25.40
N ALA A 321 1.11 -4.16 24.27
CA ALA A 321 2.48 -4.59 23.97
C ALA A 321 3.52 -3.75 24.70
N PHE A 322 3.29 -2.44 24.86
CA PHE A 322 4.13 -1.57 25.70
C PHE A 322 3.99 -1.92 27.19
N GLU A 323 2.79 -2.26 27.66
CA GLU A 323 2.57 -2.78 29.02
C GLU A 323 3.35 -4.07 29.28
N ALA A 324 3.36 -4.99 28.30
CA ALA A 324 4.17 -6.21 28.39
C ALA A 324 5.69 -5.93 28.43
N ALA A 325 6.14 -4.81 27.89
CA ALA A 325 7.54 -4.36 27.96
C ALA A 325 7.87 -3.59 29.26
N GLY A 326 6.91 -3.44 30.18
CA GLY A 326 7.10 -2.78 31.48
C GLY A 326 6.77 -1.29 31.49
N TYR A 327 6.02 -0.80 30.50
CA TYR A 327 5.55 0.59 30.49
C TYR A 327 4.13 0.73 30.99
N LYS A 328 3.83 1.86 31.64
CA LYS A 328 2.46 2.27 31.98
C LYS A 328 2.07 3.47 31.13
N ASN A 329 0.94 3.38 30.42
CA ASN A 329 0.37 4.47 29.59
C ASN A 329 1.35 5.07 28.56
N ALA A 330 2.32 4.30 28.08
CA ALA A 330 3.33 4.80 27.14
C ALA A 330 2.82 4.99 25.71
N PHE A 331 1.73 4.33 25.32
CA PHE A 331 1.16 4.43 23.98
C PHE A 331 -0.31 4.84 24.04
N GLN A 332 -0.68 5.87 23.28
CA GLN A 332 -2.01 6.46 23.36
C GLN A 332 -2.52 6.93 22.00
N ILE A 333 -3.83 6.81 21.78
CA ILE A 333 -4.55 7.41 20.65
C ILE A 333 -5.54 8.43 21.20
N ARG A 334 -5.58 9.62 20.60
CA ARG A 334 -6.47 10.71 20.99
C ARG A 334 -7.14 11.34 19.78
N LEU A 335 -8.27 11.99 19.98
CA LEU A 335 -8.82 12.88 18.96
C LEU A 335 -7.94 14.14 18.88
N MET A 336 -7.64 14.60 17.66
CA MET A 336 -6.93 15.85 17.46
C MET A 336 -7.73 17.04 18.05
N PRO A 337 -7.12 17.85 18.94
CA PRO A 337 -7.68 19.13 19.39
C PRO A 337 -7.95 20.07 18.19
N GLU A 338 -8.87 21.02 18.35
CA GLU A 338 -9.26 21.91 17.25
C GLU A 338 -8.16 22.91 16.85
N ASP A 339 -7.33 23.28 17.80
CA ASP A 339 -6.22 24.23 17.67
C ASP A 339 -4.88 23.56 17.33
N MET A 340 -4.83 22.23 17.31
CA MET A 340 -3.63 21.47 16.95
C MET A 340 -3.41 21.50 15.43
N ASP A 341 -2.20 21.85 15.01
CA ASP A 341 -1.83 21.72 13.60
C ASP A 341 -1.18 20.36 13.30
N PRO A 342 -1.70 19.58 12.34
CA PRO A 342 -1.15 18.27 11.99
C PRO A 342 0.25 18.33 11.36
N LEU A 343 0.70 19.50 10.88
CA LEU A 343 2.03 19.67 10.29
C LEU A 343 3.12 19.82 11.35
N ASP A 344 2.80 20.24 12.58
CA ASP A 344 3.78 20.35 13.66
C ASP A 344 4.47 19.00 13.92
N ALA A 345 5.80 18.98 13.86
CA ALA A 345 6.60 17.76 13.99
C ALA A 345 6.52 17.13 15.40
N ARG A 346 5.99 17.85 16.39
CA ARG A 346 5.80 17.35 17.75
C ARG A 346 4.65 16.34 17.87
N TYR A 347 3.75 16.27 16.89
CA TYR A 347 2.56 15.43 16.93
C TYR A 347 2.57 14.33 15.86
N ASN A 348 2.27 13.09 16.27
CA ASN A 348 2.02 11.98 15.35
C ASN A 348 0.55 12.01 14.92
N VAL A 349 0.27 11.80 13.65
CA VAL A 349 -1.09 11.97 13.10
C VAL A 349 -1.59 10.75 12.35
N ILE A 350 -2.88 10.46 12.49
CA ILE A 350 -3.62 9.46 11.71
C ILE A 350 -4.60 10.22 10.81
N ASN A 351 -4.25 10.31 9.53
CA ASN A 351 -4.99 11.05 8.51
C ASN A 351 -6.07 10.20 7.85
N TRP A 352 -7.17 10.85 7.47
CA TRP A 352 -8.23 10.25 6.66
C TRP A 352 -8.16 10.76 5.22
N VAL A 353 -8.09 9.85 4.25
CA VAL A 353 -7.95 10.22 2.82
C VAL A 353 -9.00 9.58 1.93
N HIS A 354 -9.47 10.38 0.98
CA HIS A 354 -10.38 9.95 -0.08
C HIS A 354 -9.62 9.74 -1.40
N ARG A 355 -10.06 8.74 -2.16
CA ARG A 355 -9.52 8.39 -3.48
C ARG A 355 -10.67 7.95 -4.38
N GLU A 356 -10.51 8.08 -5.69
CA GLU A 356 -11.40 7.46 -6.68
C GLU A 356 -11.01 6.00 -6.90
N THR A 357 -9.70 5.71 -6.86
CA THR A 357 -9.17 4.34 -6.92
C THR A 357 -8.92 3.75 -5.54
N ARG A 358 -9.09 2.41 -5.41
CA ARG A 358 -8.62 1.70 -4.22
C ARG A 358 -7.13 1.99 -4.03
N GLY A 359 -6.76 2.42 -2.83
CA GLY A 359 -5.38 2.80 -2.52
C GLY A 359 -4.94 2.36 -1.15
N TYR A 360 -3.64 2.10 -1.02
CA TYR A 360 -3.04 1.56 0.18
C TYR A 360 -3.23 2.54 1.35
N SER A 361 -3.53 2.00 2.53
CA SER A 361 -3.21 2.71 3.76
C SER A 361 -1.71 2.56 4.00
N THR A 362 -1.12 3.48 4.76
CA THR A 362 0.32 3.49 5.00
C THR A 362 0.65 4.05 6.37
N GLY A 363 1.45 3.33 7.15
CA GLY A 363 2.26 3.88 8.23
C GLY A 363 3.60 4.41 7.72
N SER A 364 3.95 5.64 8.08
CA SER A 364 5.21 6.27 7.69
C SER A 364 5.75 7.13 8.82
N TYR A 365 7.00 7.56 8.69
CA TYR A 365 7.67 8.36 9.70
C TYR A 365 8.75 9.28 9.10
N VAL A 366 9.13 10.28 9.88
CA VAL A 366 10.39 11.02 9.78
C VAL A 366 11.32 10.45 10.84
N SER A 367 12.48 9.92 10.42
CA SER A 367 13.51 9.41 11.32
C SER A 367 14.85 10.10 11.08
N ASP A 368 15.64 10.23 12.14
CA ASP A 368 17.04 10.62 12.04
C ASP A 368 17.85 9.48 11.39
N PRO A 369 18.41 9.67 10.18
CA PRO A 369 19.15 8.61 9.51
C PRO A 369 20.47 8.26 10.22
N ARG A 370 20.97 9.10 11.13
CA ARG A 370 22.18 8.84 11.91
C ARG A 370 21.94 7.73 12.92
N THR A 371 20.82 7.80 13.64
CA THR A 371 20.56 6.99 14.85
C THR A 371 19.39 6.02 14.72
N GLY A 372 18.48 6.23 13.76
CA GLY A 372 17.21 5.51 13.66
C GLY A 372 16.09 6.07 14.55
N GLU A 373 16.31 7.17 15.27
CA GLU A 373 15.28 7.79 16.10
C GLU A 373 14.09 8.28 15.25
N ILE A 374 12.88 7.80 15.53
CA ILE A 374 11.65 8.31 14.92
C ILE A 374 11.22 9.60 15.60
N LEU A 375 11.11 10.68 14.83
CA LEU A 375 10.75 12.03 15.30
C LEU A 375 9.26 12.33 15.16
N LYS A 376 8.66 11.87 14.06
CA LYS A 376 7.23 12.07 13.73
C LYS A 376 6.71 10.86 12.98
N ALA A 377 5.55 10.35 13.36
CA ALA A 377 4.78 9.38 12.57
C ALA A 377 3.63 10.05 11.80
N THR A 378 3.33 9.50 10.64
CA THR A 378 2.18 9.86 9.80
C THR A 378 1.57 8.58 9.28
N VAL A 379 0.34 8.32 9.72
CA VAL A 379 -0.48 7.20 9.24
C VAL A 379 -1.55 7.75 8.32
N THR A 380 -1.80 7.07 7.21
CA THR A 380 -2.82 7.45 6.23
C THR A 380 -3.80 6.31 6.04
N ILE A 381 -5.08 6.52 6.36
CA ILE A 381 -6.16 5.54 6.25
C ILE A 381 -7.10 5.90 5.10
N GLY A 382 -7.27 4.99 4.15
CA GLY A 382 -8.08 5.20 2.94
C GLY A 382 -9.58 4.91 3.14
N SER A 383 -10.44 5.85 2.74
CA SER A 383 -11.90 5.77 2.94
C SER A 383 -12.61 4.69 2.14
N LEU A 384 -12.03 4.22 1.04
CA LEU A 384 -12.64 3.18 0.21
C LEU A 384 -12.47 1.77 0.81
N ARG A 385 -11.57 1.59 1.78
CA ARG A 385 -11.31 0.29 2.42
C ARG A 385 -12.55 -0.24 3.11
N VAL A 386 -13.22 0.59 3.90
CA VAL A 386 -14.45 0.19 4.59
C VAL A 386 -15.55 -0.17 3.60
N ARG A 387 -15.65 0.54 2.46
CA ARG A 387 -16.63 0.23 1.41
C ARG A 387 -16.38 -1.12 0.74
N GLN A 388 -15.12 -1.50 0.53
CA GLN A 388 -14.79 -2.82 0.01
C GLN A 388 -15.14 -3.93 1.00
N ASN A 389 -14.87 -3.72 2.29
CA ASN A 389 -15.27 -4.68 3.31
C ASN A 389 -16.78 -4.80 3.40
N MET A 390 -17.52 -3.70 3.19
CA MET A 390 -18.98 -3.74 3.05
C MET A 390 -19.42 -4.59 1.86
N LEU A 391 -18.85 -4.39 0.65
CA LEU A 391 -19.18 -5.22 -0.52
C LEU A 391 -18.91 -6.70 -0.28
N MET A 392 -17.79 -7.04 0.38
CA MET A 392 -17.48 -8.41 0.73
C MET A 392 -18.47 -8.98 1.75
N ALA A 393 -18.78 -8.21 2.81
CA ALA A 393 -19.71 -8.63 3.85
C ALA A 393 -21.11 -8.83 3.30
N THR A 394 -21.62 -7.89 2.51
CA THR A 394 -22.96 -7.99 1.93
C THR A 394 -23.07 -9.14 0.95
N ALA A 395 -22.01 -9.43 0.18
CA ALA A 395 -21.98 -10.59 -0.70
C ALA A 395 -21.96 -11.94 0.06
N LEU A 396 -21.33 -11.99 1.23
CA LEU A 396 -21.23 -13.21 2.04
C LEU A 396 -22.46 -13.44 2.93
N MET A 397 -23.10 -12.37 3.40
CA MET A 397 -24.15 -12.40 4.42
C MET A 397 -25.57 -12.21 3.87
N GLY A 398 -25.75 -11.41 2.81
CA GLY A 398 -27.08 -10.94 2.39
C GLY A 398 -27.85 -10.24 3.52
N PRO A 399 -27.30 -9.20 4.17
CA PRO A 399 -27.77 -8.73 5.47
C PRO A 399 -29.08 -7.92 5.41
N TYR A 400 -29.61 -7.63 4.22
CA TYR A 400 -30.79 -6.78 4.03
C TYR A 400 -32.08 -7.60 3.87
N GLU A 401 -32.41 -8.37 4.91
CA GLU A 401 -33.60 -9.24 4.98
C GLU A 401 -34.93 -8.49 4.82
N THR A 402 -35.01 -7.28 5.40
CA THR A 402 -36.22 -6.44 5.36
C THR A 402 -35.85 -4.98 5.13
N ALA A 403 -36.84 -4.12 4.85
CA ALA A 403 -36.62 -2.68 4.76
C ALA A 403 -36.14 -2.04 6.09
N ALA A 404 -36.31 -2.73 7.22
CA ALA A 404 -35.82 -2.30 8.53
C ALA A 404 -34.40 -2.80 8.83
N SER A 405 -33.86 -3.72 8.01
CA SER A 405 -32.49 -4.21 8.15
C SER A 405 -31.51 -3.11 7.74
N ASP A 406 -30.74 -2.61 8.69
CA ASP A 406 -29.71 -1.57 8.48
C ASP A 406 -28.36 -2.14 8.01
N GLY A 407 -28.22 -3.47 8.00
CA GLY A 407 -27.00 -4.16 7.64
C GLY A 407 -25.93 -4.12 8.73
N GLN A 408 -26.31 -3.98 10.01
CA GLN A 408 -25.38 -3.85 11.13
C GLN A 408 -24.30 -4.95 11.17
N GLU A 409 -24.63 -6.21 10.87
CA GLU A 409 -23.64 -7.29 10.83
C GLU A 409 -22.52 -7.06 9.79
N ALA A 410 -22.88 -6.51 8.62
CA ALA A 410 -21.91 -6.15 7.59
C ALA A 410 -21.08 -4.91 7.99
N ILE A 411 -21.71 -3.95 8.68
CA ILE A 411 -21.02 -2.80 9.27
C ILE A 411 -19.99 -3.28 10.30
N ASP A 412 -20.38 -4.17 11.21
CA ASP A 412 -19.51 -4.70 12.26
C ASP A 412 -18.32 -5.47 11.68
N PHE A 413 -18.57 -6.28 10.65
CA PHE A 413 -17.51 -6.95 9.89
C PHE A 413 -16.53 -5.94 9.27
N ALA A 414 -17.05 -4.88 8.63
CA ALA A 414 -16.22 -3.86 8.01
C ALA A 414 -15.42 -3.05 9.04
N LEU A 415 -16.01 -2.74 10.20
CA LEU A 415 -15.36 -2.03 11.30
C LEU A 415 -14.32 -2.91 12.03
N ALA A 416 -14.56 -4.21 12.18
CA ALA A 416 -13.56 -5.15 12.71
C ALA A 416 -12.27 -5.12 11.86
N ARG A 417 -12.40 -5.06 10.52
CA ARG A 417 -11.25 -4.86 9.64
C ARG A 417 -10.60 -3.49 9.79
N GLN A 418 -11.37 -2.42 10.00
CA GLN A 418 -10.78 -1.09 10.25
C GLN A 418 -9.94 -1.06 11.54
N ARG A 419 -10.36 -1.75 12.60
CA ARG A 419 -9.56 -1.89 13.83
C ARG A 419 -8.22 -2.56 13.54
N GLN A 420 -8.23 -3.71 12.85
CA GLN A 420 -7.01 -4.41 12.48
C GLN A 420 -6.11 -3.57 11.58
N LEU A 421 -6.69 -2.88 10.59
CA LEU A 421 -5.95 -1.98 9.70
C LEU A 421 -5.26 -0.84 10.48
N SER A 422 -5.95 -0.24 11.45
CA SER A 422 -5.37 0.79 12.32
C SER A 422 -4.14 0.25 13.07
N ALA A 423 -4.26 -0.92 13.70
CA ALA A 423 -3.15 -1.56 14.40
C ALA A 423 -1.97 -1.85 13.46
N HIS A 424 -2.25 -2.38 12.26
CA HIS A 424 -1.25 -2.72 11.26
C HIS A 424 -0.44 -1.50 10.80
N GLU A 425 -1.14 -0.43 10.40
CA GLU A 425 -0.46 0.78 9.88
C GLU A 425 0.29 1.54 10.98
N ILE A 426 -0.21 1.54 12.21
CA ILE A 426 0.52 2.09 13.36
C ILE A 426 1.79 1.26 13.63
N GLY A 427 1.74 -0.06 13.48
CA GLY A 427 2.92 -0.91 13.63
C GLY A 427 4.04 -0.53 12.66
N HIS A 428 3.70 -0.22 11.40
CA HIS A 428 4.66 0.36 10.45
C HIS A 428 5.22 1.70 10.93
N SER A 429 4.39 2.59 11.45
CA SER A 429 4.87 3.89 11.94
C SER A 429 5.66 3.80 13.27
N LEU A 430 5.56 2.68 14.00
CA LEU A 430 6.43 2.31 15.12
C LEU A 430 7.78 1.73 14.70
N GLY A 431 8.00 1.53 13.39
CA GLY A 431 9.23 1.01 12.81
C GLY A 431 9.19 -0.47 12.40
N LEU A 432 8.06 -1.15 12.55
CA LEU A 432 7.93 -2.58 12.30
C LEU A 432 7.66 -2.89 10.82
N ALA A 433 8.27 -3.97 10.32
CA ALA A 433 7.95 -4.58 9.04
C ALA A 433 6.73 -5.50 9.15
N HIS A 434 6.20 -5.94 8.00
CA HIS A 434 5.22 -7.03 7.97
C HIS A 434 5.78 -8.27 8.68
N ASN A 435 4.92 -9.14 9.21
CA ASN A 435 5.33 -10.47 9.65
C ASN A 435 4.49 -11.54 8.96
N SER A 436 4.87 -11.88 7.74
CA SER A 436 4.10 -12.75 6.83
C SER A 436 4.17 -14.23 7.17
N ILE A 437 4.84 -14.62 8.26
CA ILE A 437 4.87 -16.01 8.76
C ILE A 437 4.04 -16.19 10.04
N ALA A 438 3.47 -15.11 10.57
CA ALA A 438 2.76 -15.13 11.85
C ALA A 438 1.48 -15.98 11.84
N SER A 439 0.84 -16.16 10.67
CA SER A 439 -0.30 -17.06 10.44
C SER A 439 0.00 -18.50 10.85
N THR A 440 1.25 -18.94 10.68
CA THR A 440 1.73 -20.32 10.94
C THR A 440 2.15 -20.58 12.38
N SER A 441 2.02 -19.60 13.26
CA SER A 441 2.38 -19.75 14.67
C SER A 441 1.42 -20.70 15.39
N PRO A 442 1.91 -21.61 16.25
CA PRO A 442 1.05 -22.48 17.06
C PRO A 442 0.21 -21.70 18.08
N LEU A 443 0.59 -20.45 18.39
CA LEU A 443 -0.22 -19.59 19.25
C LEU A 443 -1.40 -18.95 18.52
N GLY A 444 -1.44 -19.08 17.18
CA GLY A 444 -2.39 -18.43 16.31
C GLY A 444 -2.29 -16.91 16.37
N ARG A 445 -2.59 -16.23 15.26
CA ARG A 445 -2.78 -14.78 15.27
C ARG A 445 -1.64 -14.00 15.95
N ALA A 446 -0.41 -14.40 15.66
CA ALA A 446 0.73 -14.02 16.48
C ALA A 446 1.17 -12.57 16.30
N SER A 447 0.77 -11.89 15.21
CA SER A 447 1.15 -10.50 14.95
C SER A 447 0.04 -9.72 14.26
N ALA A 448 -0.14 -8.46 14.63
CA ALA A 448 -0.92 -7.46 13.91
C ALA A 448 -0.21 -6.97 12.64
N MET A 449 1.09 -7.29 12.49
CA MET A 449 1.87 -7.06 11.27
C MET A 449 1.68 -8.17 10.23
N ASP A 450 0.91 -9.21 10.56
CA ASP A 450 0.27 -10.06 9.57
C ASP A 450 -0.94 -9.33 8.97
N ASP A 451 -1.37 -9.73 7.78
CA ASP A 451 -2.43 -9.00 7.07
C ASP A 451 -3.48 -9.88 6.36
N PRO A 452 -3.99 -10.93 7.03
CA PRO A 452 -4.74 -11.99 6.39
C PRO A 452 -6.10 -11.55 5.83
N PHE A 453 -6.60 -12.36 4.91
CA PHE A 453 -7.98 -12.32 4.42
C PHE A 453 -8.98 -12.74 5.55
N PRO A 454 -10.28 -12.35 5.53
CA PRO A 454 -11.21 -12.72 6.60
C PRO A 454 -11.31 -14.22 6.82
N MET A 455 -11.21 -14.63 8.08
CA MET A 455 -11.36 -16.01 8.50
C MET A 455 -12.84 -16.32 8.75
N VAL A 456 -13.51 -16.89 7.75
CA VAL A 456 -14.93 -17.26 7.84
C VAL A 456 -15.06 -18.73 8.24
N LYS A 457 -15.72 -19.00 9.36
CA LYS A 457 -15.99 -20.36 9.84
C LYS A 457 -17.30 -20.88 9.24
N ILE A 458 -17.44 -22.20 9.22
CA ILE A 458 -18.69 -22.88 8.86
C ILE A 458 -19.18 -23.58 10.13
N ARG A 459 -20.41 -23.25 10.55
CA ARG A 459 -21.07 -23.84 11.71
C ARG A 459 -21.53 -25.27 11.41
N ALA A 460 -21.86 -26.03 12.45
CA ALA A 460 -22.36 -27.39 12.32
C ALA A 460 -23.68 -27.50 11.55
N ASP A 461 -24.48 -26.44 11.52
CA ASP A 461 -25.72 -26.31 10.74
C ASP A 461 -25.49 -25.89 9.28
N GLY A 462 -24.23 -25.70 8.86
CA GLY A 462 -23.85 -25.30 7.52
C GLY A 462 -23.88 -23.78 7.27
N ALA A 463 -24.26 -22.96 8.25
CA ALA A 463 -24.26 -21.52 8.11
C ALA A 463 -22.85 -20.92 8.31
N LEU A 464 -22.60 -19.77 7.69
CA LEU A 464 -21.34 -19.03 7.86
C LEU A 464 -21.30 -18.33 9.22
N ASP A 465 -20.09 -18.23 9.79
CA ASP A 465 -19.81 -17.52 11.03
C ASP A 465 -18.64 -16.55 10.84
N PHE A 466 -18.91 -15.29 11.17
CA PHE A 466 -18.03 -14.14 10.97
C PHE A 466 -17.50 -13.56 12.28
N SER A 467 -17.85 -14.15 13.43
CA SER A 467 -17.49 -13.66 14.76
C SER A 467 -15.98 -13.52 14.98
N GLU A 468 -15.19 -14.31 14.25
CA GLU A 468 -13.73 -14.27 14.25
C GLU A 468 -13.15 -13.87 12.88
N ALA A 469 -13.89 -13.16 12.03
CA ALA A 469 -13.40 -12.79 10.69
C ALA A 469 -12.05 -12.05 10.72
N TYR A 470 -11.84 -11.17 11.70
CA TYR A 470 -10.61 -10.38 11.85
C TYR A 470 -10.02 -10.48 13.25
N PHE A 471 -8.77 -10.06 13.37
CA PHE A 471 -8.06 -9.99 14.64
C PHE A 471 -8.61 -8.81 15.46
N ASN A 472 -8.59 -8.96 16.78
CA ASN A 472 -9.10 -7.97 17.72
C ASN A 472 -8.06 -7.54 18.78
N LYS A 473 -6.78 -7.79 18.52
CA LYS A 473 -5.65 -7.49 19.42
C LYS A 473 -4.32 -7.51 18.67
N VAL A 474 -3.27 -6.97 19.31
CA VAL A 474 -1.88 -7.33 19.00
C VAL A 474 -1.56 -8.72 19.54
N GLY A 475 -0.73 -9.47 18.83
CA GLY A 475 -0.38 -10.85 19.13
C GLY A 475 0.89 -11.01 19.97
N ALA A 476 1.27 -12.27 20.22
CA ALA A 476 2.44 -12.60 21.04
C ALA A 476 3.76 -12.14 20.41
N TRP A 477 3.90 -12.19 19.08
CA TRP A 477 5.07 -11.68 18.36
C TRP A 477 5.19 -10.16 18.45
N ASP A 478 4.08 -9.42 18.48
CA ASP A 478 4.11 -7.96 18.62
C ASP A 478 4.69 -7.57 19.99
N LYS A 479 4.38 -8.33 21.04
CA LYS A 479 4.98 -8.16 22.36
C LYS A 479 6.49 -8.43 22.36
N VAL A 480 6.93 -9.47 21.65
CA VAL A 480 8.37 -9.75 21.43
C VAL A 480 9.04 -8.58 20.70
N SER A 481 8.38 -8.06 19.67
CA SER A 481 8.86 -6.92 18.87
C SER A 481 9.03 -5.67 19.73
N ILE A 482 8.01 -5.32 20.53
CA ILE A 482 8.09 -4.17 21.43
C ILE A 482 9.12 -4.40 22.55
N ALA A 483 9.24 -5.61 23.10
CA ALA A 483 10.29 -5.91 24.07
C ALA A 483 11.70 -5.71 23.47
N TYR A 484 11.95 -6.27 22.28
CA TYR A 484 13.21 -6.05 21.56
C TYR A 484 13.47 -4.56 21.31
N GLY A 485 12.44 -3.81 20.92
CA GLY A 485 12.57 -2.39 20.60
C GLY A 485 12.67 -1.47 21.80
N TYR A 486 12.07 -1.79 22.94
CA TYR A 486 11.80 -0.80 24.00
C TYR A 486 12.12 -1.27 25.42
N SER A 487 12.56 -2.51 25.64
CA SER A 487 13.02 -2.93 26.97
C SER A 487 14.29 -2.18 27.38
N ASP A 488 14.28 -1.74 28.65
CA ASP A 488 15.43 -1.20 29.37
C ASP A 488 16.21 -2.35 30.02
N PHE A 489 17.53 -2.18 30.12
CA PHE A 489 18.43 -3.14 30.76
C PHE A 489 19.24 -2.44 31.85
N PRO A 490 19.53 -3.10 32.98
CA PRO A 490 20.38 -2.54 34.04
C PRO A 490 21.72 -2.07 33.50
N GLU A 491 22.28 -1.01 34.09
CA GLU A 491 23.61 -0.51 33.73
C GLU A 491 24.67 -1.62 33.81
N GLY A 492 25.58 -1.66 32.83
CA GLY A 492 26.61 -2.71 32.71
C GLY A 492 26.13 -4.04 32.10
N SER A 493 24.85 -4.19 31.78
CA SER A 493 24.34 -5.37 31.05
C SER A 493 24.87 -5.41 29.62
N ASP A 494 25.13 -6.62 29.12
CA ASP A 494 25.32 -6.84 27.68
C ASP A 494 23.96 -6.78 26.97
N GLU A 495 23.64 -5.60 26.44
CA GLU A 495 22.39 -5.35 25.72
C GLU A 495 22.22 -6.29 24.52
N ASN A 496 23.29 -6.61 23.78
CA ASN A 496 23.20 -7.48 22.61
C ASN A 496 22.83 -8.91 23.03
N ALA A 497 23.45 -9.43 24.10
CA ALA A 497 23.12 -10.75 24.64
C ALA A 497 21.68 -10.80 25.18
N ALA A 498 21.22 -9.76 25.88
CA ALA A 498 19.86 -9.68 26.40
C ALA A 498 18.81 -9.63 25.28
N LEU A 499 19.06 -8.83 24.24
CA LEU A 499 18.20 -8.75 23.05
C LEU A 499 18.15 -10.07 22.28
N ALA A 500 19.29 -10.75 22.10
CA ALA A 500 19.33 -12.08 21.50
C ALA A 500 18.51 -13.09 22.33
N GLY A 501 18.60 -13.02 23.67
CA GLY A 501 17.80 -13.85 24.57
C GLY A 501 16.28 -13.68 24.40
N ILE A 502 15.80 -12.46 24.12
CA ILE A 502 14.38 -12.20 23.81
C ILE A 502 13.96 -12.97 22.56
N LEU A 503 14.77 -12.93 21.50
CA LEU A 503 14.47 -13.60 20.23
C LEU A 503 14.58 -15.13 20.35
N GLU A 504 15.55 -15.65 21.08
CA GLU A 504 15.67 -17.10 21.32
C GLU A 504 14.49 -17.64 22.15
N LYS A 505 14.04 -16.90 23.16
CA LYS A 505 12.83 -17.26 23.91
C LYS A 505 11.59 -17.28 23.02
N ALA A 506 11.44 -16.30 22.13
CA ALA A 506 10.34 -16.27 21.17
C ALA A 506 10.39 -17.48 20.22
N ARG A 507 11.56 -17.80 19.69
CA ARG A 507 11.77 -18.97 18.83
C ARG A 507 11.40 -20.27 19.52
N ALA A 508 11.80 -20.44 20.79
CA ALA A 508 11.44 -21.61 21.60
C ALA A 508 9.92 -21.77 21.82
N GLN A 509 9.15 -20.69 21.66
CA GLN A 509 7.68 -20.69 21.72
C GLN A 509 7.02 -20.87 20.34
N GLY A 510 7.79 -21.12 19.27
CA GLY A 510 7.30 -21.21 17.90
C GLY A 510 6.96 -19.85 17.27
N LEU A 511 7.35 -18.75 17.91
CA LEU A 511 7.13 -17.41 17.37
C LEU A 511 8.28 -17.05 16.42
N ARG A 512 7.94 -16.77 15.15
CA ARG A 512 8.91 -16.53 14.08
C ARG A 512 8.69 -15.18 13.41
N PHE A 513 9.74 -14.69 12.76
CA PHE A 513 9.72 -13.51 11.91
C PHE A 513 10.07 -13.88 10.48
N PHE A 514 9.34 -13.31 9.53
CA PHE A 514 9.80 -13.28 8.15
C PHE A 514 9.14 -12.12 7.40
N SER A 515 9.95 -11.34 6.67
CA SER A 515 9.47 -10.31 5.74
C SER A 515 10.47 -9.99 4.65
N HIS A 516 10.09 -10.27 3.42
CA HIS A 516 10.94 -10.16 2.27
C HIS A 516 11.07 -8.70 1.81
N HIS A 517 12.20 -8.08 2.18
CA HIS A 517 12.51 -6.65 1.97
C HIS A 517 11.41 -5.69 2.50
N GLY A 518 10.97 -5.90 3.75
CA GLY A 518 10.03 -5.00 4.42
C GLY A 518 8.63 -5.00 3.79
N GLY A 519 8.14 -6.15 3.33
CA GLY A 519 6.79 -6.31 2.76
C GLY A 519 6.74 -6.32 1.23
N ILE A 520 7.75 -5.76 0.53
CA ILE A 520 7.69 -5.54 -0.92
C ILE A 520 7.50 -6.85 -1.70
N TYR A 521 8.16 -7.92 -1.27
CA TYR A 521 8.07 -9.22 -1.94
C TYR A 521 7.22 -10.24 -1.19
N ASP A 522 6.67 -9.89 -0.03
CA ASP A 522 5.74 -10.77 0.69
C ASP A 522 4.45 -10.99 -0.13
N ARG A 523 4.04 -9.95 -0.85
CA ARG A 523 2.95 -9.95 -1.84
C ARG A 523 3.33 -10.57 -3.19
N SER A 524 4.61 -10.88 -3.41
CA SER A 524 5.06 -11.41 -4.69
C SER A 524 4.68 -12.87 -4.82
N VAL A 525 3.92 -13.19 -5.87
CA VAL A 525 3.61 -14.57 -6.29
C VAL A 525 4.86 -15.36 -6.73
N VAL A 526 6.01 -14.69 -6.79
CA VAL A 526 7.31 -15.24 -7.19
C VAL A 526 8.15 -15.68 -6.00
N ASN A 527 7.92 -15.12 -4.81
CA ASN A 527 8.58 -15.57 -3.58
C ASN A 527 8.24 -17.05 -3.35
N GLY A 528 9.27 -17.89 -3.19
CA GLY A 528 9.13 -19.34 -3.03
C GLY A 528 8.96 -19.81 -1.60
N HIS A 529 8.93 -18.90 -0.61
CA HIS A 529 8.76 -19.29 0.79
C HIS A 529 7.32 -19.72 1.08
N THR A 530 7.11 -20.95 1.54
CA THR A 530 5.76 -21.56 1.62
C THR A 530 4.93 -21.09 2.79
N HIS A 531 5.58 -20.62 3.85
CA HIS A 531 4.92 -20.09 5.04
C HIS A 531 4.92 -18.56 5.10
N SER A 532 5.41 -17.87 4.06
CA SER A 532 5.48 -16.40 4.05
C SER A 532 4.46 -15.85 3.05
N HIS A 533 3.28 -15.53 3.53
CA HIS A 533 2.22 -14.97 2.70
C HIS A 533 1.40 -13.96 3.52
N ILE A 534 0.73 -13.04 2.83
CA ILE A 534 0.00 -11.93 3.48
C ILE A 534 -1.50 -12.14 3.45
N TRP A 535 -1.98 -13.33 3.09
CA TRP A 535 -3.40 -13.59 2.87
C TRP A 535 -3.90 -14.90 3.45
N ASP A 536 -3.02 -15.69 4.05
CA ASP A 536 -3.35 -16.99 4.60
C ASP A 536 -3.77 -16.90 6.07
N VAL A 537 -4.64 -17.82 6.45
CA VAL A 537 -5.04 -18.06 7.82
C VAL A 537 -4.77 -19.53 8.15
N GLY A 538 -4.33 -19.79 9.37
CA GLY A 538 -4.05 -21.14 9.84
C GLY A 538 -2.70 -21.72 9.39
N GLU A 539 -2.46 -22.97 9.76
CA GLU A 539 -1.15 -23.63 9.61
C GLU A 539 -0.96 -24.32 8.24
N ASP A 540 -2.05 -24.68 7.53
CA ASP A 540 -2.00 -25.38 6.25
C ASP A 540 -2.81 -24.65 5.18
N ILE A 541 -2.09 -23.96 4.30
CA ILE A 541 -2.68 -23.14 3.24
C ILE A 541 -3.40 -23.96 2.16
N VAL A 542 -3.09 -25.24 2.01
CA VAL A 542 -3.77 -26.11 1.03
C VAL A 542 -5.14 -26.53 1.57
N LEU A 543 -5.21 -26.86 2.86
CA LEU A 543 -6.49 -27.12 3.53
C LEU A 543 -7.37 -25.87 3.52
N GLU A 544 -6.78 -24.70 3.76
CA GLU A 544 -7.51 -23.43 3.78
C GLU A 544 -8.12 -23.08 2.42
N LEU A 545 -7.47 -23.43 1.30
CA LEU A 545 -8.10 -23.29 -0.02
C LEU A 545 -9.40 -24.11 -0.13
N GLY A 546 -9.41 -25.32 0.43
CA GLY A 546 -10.62 -26.14 0.50
C GLY A 546 -11.72 -25.49 1.35
N THR A 547 -11.37 -24.89 2.48
CA THR A 547 -12.31 -24.13 3.34
C THR A 547 -12.89 -22.93 2.59
N ILE A 548 -12.05 -22.13 1.94
CA ILE A 548 -12.46 -20.94 1.17
C ILE A 548 -13.40 -21.30 0.03
N LEU A 549 -13.17 -22.41 -0.68
CA LEU A 549 -14.07 -22.89 -1.73
C LEU A 549 -15.42 -23.33 -1.17
N LYS A 550 -15.45 -23.95 0.01
CA LYS A 550 -16.71 -24.30 0.70
C LYS A 550 -17.49 -23.06 1.14
N VAL A 551 -16.82 -22.09 1.76
CA VAL A 551 -17.41 -20.79 2.14
C VAL A 551 -18.00 -20.11 0.90
N ARG A 552 -17.22 -20.02 -0.18
CA ARG A 552 -17.69 -19.47 -1.46
C ARG A 552 -18.91 -20.21 -1.98
N SER A 553 -18.91 -21.55 -1.95
CA SER A 553 -20.04 -22.35 -2.42
C SER A 553 -21.32 -22.08 -1.63
N ILE A 554 -21.23 -21.98 -0.30
CA ILE A 554 -22.38 -21.66 0.57
C ILE A 554 -22.88 -20.23 0.26
N ALA A 555 -21.98 -19.26 0.17
CA ALA A 555 -22.34 -17.89 -0.14
C ALA A 555 -22.95 -17.72 -1.54
N LEU A 556 -22.45 -18.43 -2.56
CA LEU A 556 -23.06 -18.43 -3.90
C LEU A 556 -24.46 -19.03 -3.92
N ALA A 557 -24.69 -20.09 -3.14
CA ALA A 557 -26.02 -20.70 -3.03
C ALA A 557 -27.03 -19.77 -2.34
N ASN A 558 -26.57 -18.93 -1.41
CA ASN A 558 -27.41 -18.00 -0.65
C ASN A 558 -27.43 -16.57 -1.24
N PHE A 559 -26.66 -16.29 -2.29
CA PHE A 559 -26.58 -14.97 -2.90
C PHE A 559 -27.93 -14.57 -3.50
N SER A 560 -28.45 -13.43 -3.07
CA SER A 560 -29.80 -12.95 -3.39
C SER A 560 -29.84 -11.41 -3.42
N GLU A 561 -31.01 -10.84 -3.73
CA GLU A 561 -31.28 -9.41 -3.70
C GLU A 561 -30.97 -8.76 -2.34
N LYS A 562 -30.94 -9.55 -1.26
CA LYS A 562 -30.59 -9.12 0.10
C LYS A 562 -29.13 -8.69 0.26
N SER A 563 -28.31 -8.83 -0.78
CA SER A 563 -26.94 -8.33 -0.81
C SER A 563 -26.84 -6.83 -1.11
N VAL A 564 -27.98 -6.18 -1.40
CA VAL A 564 -28.11 -4.72 -1.53
C VAL A 564 -29.28 -4.20 -0.68
N PRO A 565 -29.25 -2.94 -0.21
CA PRO A 565 -30.34 -2.38 0.59
C PRO A 565 -31.67 -2.34 -0.16
N VAL A 566 -32.79 -2.46 0.57
CA VAL A 566 -34.13 -2.24 0.00
C VAL A 566 -34.23 -0.82 -0.58
N GLY A 567 -34.62 -0.72 -1.86
CA GLY A 567 -34.70 0.53 -2.61
C GLY A 567 -33.44 0.87 -3.40
N ALA A 568 -32.35 0.10 -3.29
CA ALA A 568 -31.20 0.21 -4.17
C ALA A 568 -31.47 -0.37 -5.58
N SER A 569 -30.72 0.10 -6.56
CA SER A 569 -30.69 -0.47 -7.92
C SER A 569 -30.17 -1.91 -7.85
N LEU A 570 -30.96 -2.89 -8.31
CA LEU A 570 -30.53 -4.30 -8.35
C LEU A 570 -29.28 -4.51 -9.21
N SER A 571 -28.99 -3.61 -10.14
CA SER A 571 -27.76 -3.70 -10.96
C SER A 571 -26.47 -3.44 -10.17
N THR A 572 -26.56 -2.94 -8.94
CA THR A 572 -25.42 -2.82 -8.00
C THR A 572 -25.05 -4.16 -7.36
N LEU A 573 -25.87 -5.20 -7.50
CA LEU A 573 -25.54 -6.57 -7.06
C LEU A 573 -24.24 -7.07 -7.70
N GLU A 574 -23.94 -6.64 -8.93
CA GLU A 574 -22.69 -7.01 -9.61
C GLU A 574 -21.45 -6.65 -8.78
N ASP A 575 -21.45 -5.52 -8.08
CA ASP A 575 -20.26 -4.99 -7.40
C ASP A 575 -19.91 -5.86 -6.18
N SER A 576 -20.93 -6.29 -5.43
CA SER A 576 -20.81 -7.27 -4.35
C SER A 576 -20.46 -8.66 -4.92
N PHE A 577 -21.16 -9.08 -5.98
CA PHE A 577 -20.98 -10.38 -6.61
C PHE A 577 -19.55 -10.60 -7.14
N ALA A 578 -18.93 -9.57 -7.74
CA ALA A 578 -17.55 -9.65 -8.21
C ALA A 578 -16.56 -10.00 -7.08
N THR A 579 -16.82 -9.54 -5.85
CA THR A 579 -16.00 -9.88 -4.69
C THR A 579 -16.14 -11.35 -4.31
N LEU A 580 -17.38 -11.87 -4.28
CA LEU A 580 -17.70 -13.26 -3.98
C LEU A 580 -17.23 -14.25 -5.07
N TYR A 581 -17.44 -13.92 -6.34
CA TYR A 581 -17.09 -14.81 -7.45
C TYR A 581 -15.60 -15.15 -7.46
N TYR A 582 -14.73 -14.17 -7.21
CA TYR A 582 -13.28 -14.33 -7.11
C TYR A 582 -12.78 -14.44 -5.65
N TYR A 583 -13.60 -14.92 -4.72
CA TYR A 583 -13.24 -15.02 -3.29
C TYR A 583 -11.96 -15.83 -3.02
N PHE A 584 -11.68 -16.83 -3.87
CA PHE A 584 -10.48 -17.68 -3.76
C PHE A 584 -9.16 -17.01 -4.15
N ARG A 585 -9.18 -15.81 -4.74
CA ARG A 585 -8.05 -15.25 -5.51
C ARG A 585 -6.74 -15.10 -4.73
N TYR A 586 -6.81 -14.89 -3.42
CA TYR A 586 -5.61 -14.75 -2.57
C TYR A 586 -5.07 -16.09 -2.09
N GLN A 587 -5.95 -17.02 -1.74
CA GLN A 587 -5.52 -18.31 -1.23
C GLN A 587 -4.80 -19.12 -2.31
N VAL A 588 -5.20 -18.97 -3.58
CA VAL A 588 -4.52 -19.61 -4.70
C VAL A 588 -3.12 -19.03 -4.95
N GLU A 589 -2.88 -17.74 -4.64
CA GLU A 589 -1.53 -17.16 -4.65
C GLU A 589 -0.64 -17.81 -3.58
N ALA A 590 -1.19 -18.03 -2.38
CA ALA A 590 -0.50 -18.69 -1.27
C ALA A 590 -0.11 -20.12 -1.66
N VAL A 591 -1.09 -20.92 -2.09
CA VAL A 591 -0.90 -22.34 -2.46
C VAL A 591 0.11 -22.47 -3.60
N ALA A 592 0.09 -21.56 -4.58
CA ALA A 592 1.03 -21.59 -5.70
C ALA A 592 2.51 -21.41 -5.26
N LYS A 593 2.81 -20.85 -4.08
CA LYS A 593 4.18 -20.73 -3.58
C LYS A 593 4.81 -22.07 -3.19
N HIS A 594 4.00 -23.11 -2.91
CA HIS A 594 4.51 -24.45 -2.61
C HIS A 594 5.19 -25.10 -3.83
N ILE A 595 4.68 -24.83 -5.04
CA ILE A 595 5.21 -25.39 -6.28
C ILE A 595 6.53 -24.69 -6.64
N GLY A 596 7.61 -25.45 -6.73
CA GLY A 596 8.96 -24.88 -6.83
C GLY A 596 9.29 -23.98 -5.64
N GLY A 597 8.73 -24.28 -4.46
CA GLY A 597 8.94 -23.54 -3.22
C GLY A 597 10.12 -24.06 -2.39
N ARG A 598 10.65 -23.20 -1.52
CA ARG A 598 11.71 -23.55 -0.56
C ARG A 598 11.43 -22.89 0.79
N ASN A 599 11.73 -23.59 1.87
CA ASN A 599 11.74 -23.04 3.22
C ASN A 599 13.13 -22.54 3.57
N TYR A 600 13.21 -21.34 4.13
CA TYR A 600 14.47 -20.73 4.55
C TYR A 600 14.24 -19.67 5.61
N GLU A 601 15.20 -19.49 6.51
CA GLU A 601 15.09 -18.53 7.62
C GLU A 601 16.14 -17.41 7.49
N TYR A 602 15.96 -16.29 8.21
CA TYR A 602 17.00 -15.26 8.38
C TYR A 602 18.07 -15.71 9.37
N ALA A 603 18.65 -16.87 9.07
CA ALA A 603 19.48 -17.58 10.01
C ALA A 603 20.78 -16.83 10.31
N VAL A 604 21.10 -16.76 11.60
CA VAL A 604 22.40 -16.31 12.10
C VAL A 604 23.26 -17.53 12.39
N ARG A 605 24.54 -17.52 12.00
CA ARG A 605 25.46 -18.64 12.25
C ARG A 605 25.51 -18.98 13.74
N ARG A 606 25.21 -20.24 14.09
CA ARG A 606 25.30 -20.80 15.43
C ARG A 606 26.50 -21.74 15.55
N ALA A 607 26.89 -22.06 16.78
CA ALA A 607 27.92 -23.07 17.04
C ALA A 607 27.48 -24.47 16.56
N GLU A 608 26.17 -24.74 16.64
CA GLU A 608 25.52 -25.92 16.09
C GLU A 608 25.17 -25.68 14.60
N GLY A 609 25.31 -26.71 13.76
CA GLY A 609 24.91 -26.63 12.36
C GLY A 609 23.41 -26.38 12.20
N GLN A 610 23.02 -25.55 11.24
CA GLN A 610 21.62 -25.24 10.95
C GLN A 610 21.28 -25.64 9.51
N GLN A 611 20.13 -26.29 9.31
CA GLN A 611 19.57 -26.51 7.99
C GLN A 611 18.88 -25.23 7.54
N LEU A 612 19.40 -24.63 6.46
CA LEU A 612 19.08 -23.23 6.11
C LEU A 612 18.10 -23.09 4.95
N ASN A 613 17.99 -24.10 4.09
CA ASN A 613 17.30 -24.01 2.82
C ASN A 613 16.80 -25.39 2.36
N ASP A 614 15.49 -25.61 2.48
CA ASP A 614 14.88 -26.89 2.15
C ASP A 614 13.93 -26.76 0.98
N ILE A 615 14.11 -27.61 -0.03
CA ILE A 615 13.13 -27.77 -1.09
C ILE A 615 11.87 -28.37 -0.47
N VAL A 616 10.71 -27.82 -0.81
CA VAL A 616 9.42 -28.36 -0.36
C VAL A 616 9.32 -29.81 -0.83
N PRO A 617 8.99 -30.77 0.06
CA PRO A 617 8.86 -32.18 -0.31
C PRO A 617 7.91 -32.38 -1.49
N ALA A 618 8.22 -33.36 -2.35
CA ALA A 618 7.45 -33.63 -3.55
C ALA A 618 5.94 -33.79 -3.28
N GLU A 619 5.57 -34.51 -2.22
CA GLU A 619 4.18 -34.67 -1.77
C GLU A 619 3.49 -33.31 -1.52
N GLY A 620 4.18 -32.37 -0.87
CA GLY A 620 3.65 -31.03 -0.61
C GLY A 620 3.40 -30.26 -1.90
N GLN A 621 4.28 -30.39 -2.90
CA GLN A 621 4.10 -29.74 -4.20
C GLN A 621 2.96 -30.37 -5.01
N GLU A 622 2.83 -31.71 -4.97
CA GLU A 622 1.75 -32.47 -5.62
C GLU A 622 0.38 -32.12 -5.04
N ARG A 623 0.31 -32.02 -3.71
CA ARG A 623 -0.89 -31.63 -2.98
C ARG A 623 -1.31 -30.21 -3.36
N ALA A 624 -0.36 -29.27 -3.42
CA ALA A 624 -0.61 -27.90 -3.84
C ALA A 624 -1.06 -27.78 -5.31
N LEU A 625 -0.40 -28.49 -6.22
CA LEU A 625 -0.81 -28.55 -7.64
C LEU A 625 -2.23 -29.10 -7.79
N SER A 626 -2.52 -30.21 -7.12
CA SER A 626 -3.85 -30.85 -7.17
C SER A 626 -4.94 -29.90 -6.67
N ALA A 627 -4.68 -29.17 -5.58
CA ALA A 627 -5.63 -28.20 -5.03
C ALA A 627 -5.89 -27.02 -5.99
N LEU A 628 -4.85 -26.49 -6.64
CA LEU A 628 -5.01 -25.41 -7.64
C LEU A 628 -5.76 -25.89 -8.89
N LEU A 629 -5.46 -27.11 -9.37
CA LEU A 629 -6.17 -27.70 -10.50
C LEU A 629 -7.66 -27.93 -10.16
N ALA A 630 -8.00 -28.29 -8.93
CA ALA A 630 -9.40 -28.40 -8.51
C ALA A 630 -10.20 -27.10 -8.69
N VAL A 631 -9.55 -25.93 -8.50
CA VAL A 631 -10.16 -24.61 -8.78
C VAL A 631 -10.33 -24.36 -10.28
N LEU A 632 -9.39 -24.83 -11.09
CA LEU A 632 -9.38 -24.65 -12.56
C LEU A 632 -10.31 -25.67 -13.24
N THR A 633 -11.60 -25.61 -12.92
CA THR A 633 -12.64 -26.50 -13.44
C THR A 633 -13.90 -25.72 -13.81
N PRO A 634 -14.66 -26.17 -14.83
CA PRO A 634 -15.96 -25.58 -15.14
C PRO A 634 -16.90 -25.58 -13.94
N GLU A 635 -16.90 -26.64 -13.15
CA GLU A 635 -17.72 -26.76 -11.94
C GLU A 635 -17.44 -25.65 -10.90
N THR A 636 -16.22 -25.13 -10.83
CA THR A 636 -15.85 -24.05 -9.90
C THR A 636 -16.02 -22.66 -10.51
N LEU A 637 -15.73 -22.52 -11.82
CA LEU A 637 -15.63 -21.24 -12.52
C LEU A 637 -16.91 -20.81 -13.24
N GLU A 638 -17.87 -21.71 -13.43
CA GLU A 638 -19.18 -21.35 -13.97
C GLU A 638 -19.95 -20.43 -13.00
N ILE A 639 -20.65 -19.44 -13.54
CA ILE A 639 -21.57 -18.60 -12.75
C ILE A 639 -22.93 -19.30 -12.79
N PRO A 640 -23.56 -19.59 -11.64
CA PRO A 640 -24.90 -20.19 -11.60
C PRO A 640 -25.95 -19.35 -12.33
N ASP A 641 -26.84 -19.99 -13.08
CA ASP A 641 -27.90 -19.33 -13.86
C ASP A 641 -28.80 -18.45 -12.98
N HIS A 642 -29.14 -18.91 -11.76
CA HIS A 642 -29.98 -18.12 -10.85
C HIS A 642 -29.36 -16.78 -10.45
N ILE A 643 -28.02 -16.64 -10.49
CA ILE A 643 -27.33 -15.37 -10.24
C ILE A 643 -27.35 -14.50 -11.50
N LEU A 644 -27.19 -15.10 -12.69
CA LEU A 644 -27.28 -14.36 -13.95
C LEU A 644 -28.69 -13.79 -14.16
N ASP A 645 -29.72 -14.55 -13.80
CA ASP A 645 -31.12 -14.13 -13.85
C ASP A 645 -31.45 -13.05 -12.80
N LEU A 646 -30.75 -13.05 -11.67
CA LEU A 646 -30.94 -12.11 -10.58
C LEU A 646 -30.38 -10.71 -10.88
N ILE A 647 -29.25 -10.61 -11.59
CA ILE A 647 -28.53 -9.35 -11.79
C ILE A 647 -28.94 -8.71 -13.13
N PRO A 648 -29.74 -7.63 -13.13
CA PRO A 648 -30.14 -6.97 -14.38
C PRO A 648 -28.96 -6.16 -14.97
N PRO A 649 -29.08 -5.72 -16.24
CA PRO A 649 -28.15 -4.74 -16.80
C PRO A 649 -28.01 -3.50 -15.90
N LYS A 650 -26.83 -2.88 -15.87
CA LYS A 650 -26.57 -1.59 -15.21
C LYS A 650 -27.66 -0.55 -15.57
N ALA A 651 -28.31 0.01 -14.54
CA ALA A 651 -29.41 0.95 -14.71
C ALA A 651 -28.93 2.31 -15.26
N LEU A 652 -29.87 3.15 -15.74
CA LEU A 652 -29.52 4.50 -16.18
C LEU A 652 -28.92 5.30 -15.01
N GLY A 653 -27.65 5.71 -15.16
CA GLY A 653 -26.87 6.38 -14.11
C GLY A 653 -25.81 5.48 -13.48
N ASP A 654 -25.95 4.16 -13.61
CA ASP A 654 -24.92 3.18 -13.27
C ASP A 654 -24.08 2.88 -14.51
N ALA A 655 -22.77 2.69 -14.33
CA ALA A 655 -21.88 2.29 -15.41
C ALA A 655 -20.86 1.26 -14.91
N PRO A 656 -20.46 0.29 -15.75
CA PRO A 656 -19.29 -0.52 -15.49
C PRO A 656 -18.08 0.34 -15.18
N ASP A 657 -17.38 -0.01 -14.11
CA ASP A 657 -16.10 0.56 -13.75
C ASP A 657 -15.04 -0.54 -13.63
N ARG A 658 -13.88 -0.22 -13.07
CA ARG A 658 -12.80 -1.19 -12.92
C ARG A 658 -13.09 -2.29 -11.89
N GLU A 659 -14.03 -2.06 -10.97
CA GLU A 659 -14.40 -3.03 -9.93
C GLU A 659 -15.47 -4.01 -10.44
N SER A 660 -16.10 -3.68 -11.56
CA SER A 660 -17.07 -4.53 -12.26
C SER A 660 -16.43 -5.75 -12.94
N MET A 661 -17.25 -6.74 -13.28
CA MET A 661 -16.81 -7.95 -13.97
C MET A 661 -16.27 -7.64 -15.37
N PRO A 662 -15.26 -8.36 -15.89
CA PRO A 662 -14.80 -8.18 -17.25
C PRO A 662 -15.88 -8.54 -18.26
N ARG A 663 -15.88 -7.90 -19.45
CA ARG A 663 -16.89 -8.09 -20.50
C ARG A 663 -16.28 -8.06 -21.89
N LYS A 664 -16.70 -8.96 -22.77
CA LYS A 664 -16.25 -9.06 -24.18
C LYS A 664 -17.39 -9.32 -25.18
N ASN A 665 -18.59 -9.67 -24.72
CA ASN A 665 -19.75 -10.01 -25.56
C ASN A 665 -20.47 -8.80 -26.20
N GLY A 666 -19.98 -7.56 -26.03
CA GLY A 666 -20.59 -6.35 -26.58
C GLY A 666 -21.83 -5.83 -25.84
N LEU A 667 -22.35 -6.58 -24.86
CA LEU A 667 -23.42 -6.14 -23.97
C LEU A 667 -22.81 -5.39 -22.78
N TYR A 668 -22.46 -4.12 -23.04
CA TYR A 668 -21.70 -3.29 -22.11
C TYR A 668 -22.26 -3.24 -20.68
N LEU A 669 -23.59 -3.33 -20.53
CA LEU A 669 -24.27 -3.18 -19.24
C LEU A 669 -24.53 -4.51 -18.51
N THR A 670 -24.27 -5.67 -19.12
CA THR A 670 -24.57 -6.99 -18.52
C THR A 670 -23.31 -7.76 -18.15
N ILE A 671 -23.42 -8.68 -17.19
CA ILE A 671 -22.34 -9.61 -16.87
C ILE A 671 -22.03 -10.51 -18.08
N ASP A 672 -20.74 -10.71 -18.34
CA ASP A 672 -20.25 -11.69 -19.30
C ASP A 672 -19.63 -12.88 -18.55
N PRO A 673 -20.35 -14.01 -18.40
CA PRO A 673 -19.86 -15.15 -17.64
C PRO A 673 -18.60 -15.80 -18.25
N LEU A 674 -18.40 -15.66 -19.56
CA LEU A 674 -17.22 -16.21 -20.23
C LEU A 674 -15.99 -15.33 -20.01
N ALA A 675 -16.14 -14.01 -20.07
CA ALA A 675 -15.05 -13.11 -19.72
C ALA A 675 -14.67 -13.21 -18.23
N ALA A 676 -15.65 -13.42 -17.35
CA ALA A 676 -15.42 -13.64 -15.92
C ALA A 676 -14.61 -14.93 -15.66
N SER A 677 -15.02 -16.04 -16.26
CA SER A 677 -14.30 -17.31 -16.15
C SER A 677 -12.94 -17.28 -16.86
N GLU A 678 -12.80 -16.54 -17.96
CA GLU A 678 -11.52 -16.26 -18.61
C GLU A 678 -10.57 -15.53 -17.65
N ALA A 679 -11.04 -14.49 -16.95
CA ALA A 679 -10.25 -13.74 -15.99
C ALA A 679 -9.81 -14.58 -14.77
N ALA A 680 -10.71 -15.40 -14.22
CA ALA A 680 -10.37 -16.36 -13.16
C ALA A 680 -9.31 -17.37 -13.63
N SER A 681 -9.51 -17.93 -14.82
CA SER A 681 -8.57 -18.88 -15.44
C SER A 681 -7.22 -18.21 -15.70
N ASN A 682 -7.22 -16.99 -16.20
CA ASN A 682 -6.00 -16.21 -16.47
C ASN A 682 -5.19 -16.00 -15.19
N HIS A 683 -5.84 -15.67 -14.07
CA HIS A 683 -5.18 -15.57 -12.77
C HIS A 683 -4.51 -16.88 -12.36
N LEU A 684 -5.26 -17.98 -12.35
CA LEU A 684 -4.77 -19.30 -11.92
C LEU A 684 -3.66 -19.83 -12.81
N VAL A 685 -3.84 -19.77 -14.12
CA VAL A 685 -2.86 -20.29 -15.08
C VAL A 685 -1.61 -19.41 -15.11
N SER A 686 -1.73 -18.09 -14.94
CA SER A 686 -0.57 -17.20 -14.78
C SER A 686 0.26 -17.56 -13.55
N LEU A 687 -0.37 -18.00 -12.46
CA LEU A 687 0.34 -18.54 -11.31
C LEU A 687 1.03 -19.86 -11.69
N LEU A 688 0.31 -20.84 -12.23
CA LEU A 688 0.90 -22.15 -12.57
C LEU A 688 2.06 -22.06 -13.58
N LEU A 689 1.94 -21.18 -14.58
CA LEU A 689 2.93 -21.03 -15.67
C LEU A 689 3.94 -19.90 -15.46
N HIS A 690 3.98 -19.29 -14.28
CA HIS A 690 4.89 -18.18 -14.02
C HIS A 690 6.36 -18.58 -14.32
N PRO A 691 7.10 -17.84 -15.17
CA PRO A 691 8.42 -18.26 -15.66
C PRO A 691 9.44 -18.64 -14.58
N ALA A 692 9.51 -17.84 -13.51
CA ALA A 692 10.41 -18.12 -12.39
C ALA A 692 10.03 -19.38 -11.60
N ARG A 693 8.73 -19.75 -11.56
CA ARG A 693 8.27 -20.99 -10.92
C ARG A 693 8.64 -22.19 -11.77
N LEU A 694 8.41 -22.12 -13.08
CA LEU A 694 8.83 -23.17 -14.02
C LEU A 694 10.35 -23.39 -14.00
N ALA A 695 11.13 -22.32 -13.89
CA ALA A 695 12.58 -22.41 -13.74
C ALA A 695 12.97 -23.16 -12.45
N ARG A 696 12.28 -22.88 -11.33
CA ARG A 696 12.52 -23.59 -10.06
C ARG A 696 12.09 -25.05 -10.10
N VAL A 697 10.92 -25.38 -10.66
CA VAL A 697 10.49 -26.79 -10.85
C VAL A 697 11.54 -27.55 -11.68
N SER A 698 12.04 -26.93 -12.76
CA SER A 698 13.12 -27.51 -13.57
C SER A 698 14.43 -27.63 -12.81
N GLU A 699 14.81 -26.66 -11.98
CA GLU A 699 16.05 -26.73 -11.19
C GLU A 699 15.95 -27.80 -10.09
N PHE A 700 14.81 -27.90 -9.41
CA PHE A 700 14.69 -28.73 -8.21
C PHE A 700 14.66 -30.21 -8.57
N SER A 701 14.02 -30.58 -9.68
CA SER A 701 14.07 -31.94 -10.23
C SER A 701 15.45 -32.37 -10.72
N LEU A 702 16.37 -31.44 -10.97
CA LEU A 702 17.77 -31.77 -11.27
C LEU A 702 18.62 -31.96 -10.00
N ARG A 703 18.09 -31.59 -8.83
CA ARG A 703 18.79 -31.64 -7.54
C ARG A 703 18.28 -32.74 -6.63
N ASP A 704 17.04 -33.18 -6.84
CA ASP A 704 16.35 -34.19 -6.05
C ASP A 704 15.41 -34.98 -6.98
N ASP A 705 15.75 -36.25 -7.23
CA ASP A 705 15.03 -37.14 -8.14
C ASP A 705 13.60 -37.47 -7.66
N ALA A 706 13.27 -37.20 -6.39
CA ALA A 706 11.90 -37.34 -5.89
C ALA A 706 10.97 -36.21 -6.37
N GLN A 707 11.51 -35.09 -6.83
CA GLN A 707 10.74 -33.92 -7.26
C GLN A 707 10.14 -34.12 -8.65
N MET A 708 8.95 -33.55 -8.87
CA MET A 708 8.35 -33.50 -10.20
C MET A 708 9.26 -32.82 -11.22
N SER A 709 9.53 -33.49 -12.33
CA SER A 709 10.19 -32.87 -13.47
C SER A 709 9.28 -31.84 -14.15
N LEU A 710 9.87 -30.84 -14.81
CA LEU A 710 9.09 -29.84 -15.54
C LEU A 710 8.18 -30.47 -16.63
N PRO A 711 8.59 -31.50 -17.38
CA PRO A 711 7.70 -32.23 -18.30
C PRO A 711 6.49 -32.89 -17.62
N GLU A 712 6.67 -33.51 -16.45
CA GLU A 712 5.58 -34.11 -15.67
C GLU A 712 4.62 -33.03 -15.15
N TYR A 713 5.18 -31.94 -14.62
CA TYR A 713 4.42 -30.80 -14.14
C TYR A 713 3.52 -30.20 -15.24
N LEU A 714 4.09 -29.88 -16.41
CA LEU A 714 3.34 -29.39 -17.57
C LEU A 714 2.33 -30.43 -18.07
N GLY A 715 2.71 -31.70 -18.07
CA GLY A 715 1.84 -32.81 -18.47
C GLY A 715 0.60 -32.96 -17.59
N LYS A 716 0.75 -32.80 -16.26
CA LYS A 716 -0.38 -32.83 -15.31
C LYS A 716 -1.34 -31.65 -15.52
N ILE A 717 -0.81 -30.45 -15.71
CA ILE A 717 -1.64 -29.27 -16.02
C ILE A 717 -2.38 -29.49 -17.34
N SER A 718 -1.67 -29.90 -18.40
CA SER A 718 -2.23 -30.17 -19.72
C SER A 718 -3.33 -31.25 -19.67
N ALA A 719 -3.05 -32.37 -19.00
CA ALA A 719 -4.02 -33.45 -18.83
C ALA A 719 -5.31 -32.95 -18.14
N HIS A 720 -5.18 -32.11 -17.11
CA HIS A 720 -6.32 -31.52 -16.40
C HIS A 720 -7.10 -30.52 -17.27
N VAL A 721 -6.42 -29.58 -17.91
CA VAL A 721 -7.01 -28.57 -18.81
C VAL A 721 -7.85 -29.24 -19.91
N PHE A 722 -7.36 -30.34 -20.49
CA PHE A 722 -8.05 -31.06 -21.57
C PHE A 722 -8.96 -32.21 -21.09
N ALA A 723 -9.13 -32.42 -19.78
CA ALA A 723 -9.92 -33.52 -19.22
C ALA A 723 -11.42 -33.34 -19.47
N LYS A 724 -11.91 -32.10 -19.41
CA LYS A 724 -13.35 -31.76 -19.47
C LYS A 724 -13.85 -31.38 -20.88
N ARG A 725 -13.05 -31.66 -21.92
CA ARG A 725 -13.32 -31.26 -23.32
C ARG A 725 -14.65 -31.72 -23.92
N GLY A 726 -15.30 -32.74 -23.33
CA GLY A 726 -16.59 -33.29 -23.77
C GLY A 726 -17.83 -32.60 -23.19
N GLN A 727 -17.68 -31.65 -22.27
CA GLN A 727 -18.82 -30.96 -21.66
C GLN A 727 -19.59 -30.10 -22.68
N LYS A 728 -20.90 -29.98 -22.46
CA LYS A 728 -21.84 -29.22 -23.28
C LYS A 728 -22.29 -27.97 -22.52
N GLY A 729 -23.05 -27.09 -23.18
CA GLY A 729 -23.60 -25.89 -22.56
C GLY A 729 -22.52 -24.92 -22.06
N MET A 730 -22.84 -24.19 -20.98
CA MET A 730 -21.96 -23.21 -20.37
C MET A 730 -20.67 -23.86 -19.82
N ALA A 731 -20.78 -24.98 -19.10
CA ALA A 731 -19.62 -25.76 -18.64
C ALA A 731 -18.63 -26.07 -19.78
N GLY A 732 -19.13 -26.50 -20.94
CA GLY A 732 -18.32 -26.74 -22.13
C GLY A 732 -17.67 -25.47 -22.69
N ALA A 733 -18.31 -24.31 -22.58
CA ALA A 733 -17.76 -23.02 -22.99
C ALA A 733 -16.67 -22.53 -22.03
N VAL A 734 -16.88 -22.69 -20.71
CA VAL A 734 -15.87 -22.43 -19.68
C VAL A 734 -14.64 -23.32 -19.87
N ALA A 735 -14.83 -24.62 -20.15
CA ALA A 735 -13.72 -25.54 -20.46
C ALA A 735 -12.86 -25.04 -21.64
N ARG A 736 -13.50 -24.58 -22.72
CA ARG A 736 -12.80 -23.98 -23.87
C ARG A 736 -12.10 -22.67 -23.53
N SER A 737 -12.64 -21.88 -22.61
CA SER A 737 -12.00 -20.65 -22.11
C SER A 737 -10.71 -20.99 -21.33
N ILE A 738 -10.75 -21.99 -20.46
CA ILE A 738 -9.57 -22.53 -19.75
C ILE A 738 -8.49 -22.99 -20.75
N GLU A 739 -8.87 -23.78 -21.76
CA GLU A 739 -7.97 -24.23 -22.83
C GLU A 739 -7.35 -23.05 -23.59
N HIS A 740 -8.14 -22.02 -23.89
CA HIS A 740 -7.68 -20.81 -24.57
C HIS A 740 -6.62 -20.04 -23.78
N VAL A 741 -6.90 -19.80 -22.50
CA VAL A 741 -5.97 -19.12 -21.58
C VAL A 741 -4.67 -19.90 -21.44
N TYR A 742 -4.75 -21.23 -21.23
CA TYR A 742 -3.58 -22.09 -21.11
C TYR A 742 -2.66 -22.00 -22.33
N LEU A 743 -3.21 -22.15 -23.53
CA LEU A 743 -2.45 -22.05 -24.76
C LEU A 743 -1.89 -20.66 -25.00
N HIS A 744 -2.67 -19.61 -24.69
CA HIS A 744 -2.22 -18.23 -24.80
C HIS A 744 -0.97 -17.99 -23.95
N LEU A 745 -1.00 -18.36 -22.67
CA LEU A 745 0.11 -18.15 -21.74
C LEU A 745 1.33 -19.05 -22.05
N LEU A 746 1.12 -20.28 -22.51
CA LEU A 746 2.22 -21.14 -23.00
C LEU A 746 2.95 -20.48 -24.18
N MET A 747 2.22 -20.02 -25.20
CA MET A 747 2.81 -19.33 -26.37
C MET A 747 3.51 -18.03 -25.97
N GLN A 748 2.90 -17.25 -25.08
CA GLN A 748 3.49 -16.01 -24.57
C GLN A 748 4.85 -16.29 -23.89
N HIS A 749 4.91 -17.22 -22.93
CA HIS A 749 6.15 -17.52 -22.22
C HIS A 749 7.18 -18.26 -23.08
N ALA A 750 6.75 -19.07 -24.05
CA ALA A 750 7.64 -19.73 -24.99
C ALA A 750 8.34 -18.75 -25.96
N SER A 751 7.77 -17.56 -26.19
CA SER A 751 8.35 -16.51 -27.05
C SER A 751 9.11 -15.42 -26.28
N ASP A 752 8.89 -15.28 -24.98
CA ASP A 752 9.54 -14.26 -24.16
C ASP A 752 11.03 -14.56 -23.89
N ARG A 753 11.92 -13.70 -24.38
CA ARG A 753 13.38 -13.86 -24.25
C ARG A 753 13.89 -13.72 -22.81
N ALA A 754 13.11 -13.12 -21.90
CA ALA A 754 13.45 -13.07 -20.49
C ALA A 754 13.26 -14.42 -19.78
N VAL A 755 12.50 -15.35 -20.37
CA VAL A 755 12.33 -16.72 -19.87
C VAL A 755 13.55 -17.56 -20.22
N SER A 756 14.04 -18.34 -19.25
CA SER A 756 15.24 -19.15 -19.42
C SER A 756 15.10 -20.13 -20.60
N ALA A 757 16.20 -20.35 -21.32
CA ALA A 757 16.19 -21.20 -22.51
C ALA A 757 15.68 -22.64 -22.25
N PRO A 758 16.05 -23.31 -21.13
CA PRO A 758 15.51 -24.63 -20.81
C PRO A 758 13.99 -24.62 -20.63
N VAL A 759 13.44 -23.64 -19.90
CA VAL A 759 11.99 -23.52 -19.70
C VAL A 759 11.29 -23.30 -21.04
N ARG A 760 11.80 -22.39 -21.88
CA ARG A 760 11.22 -22.16 -23.23
C ARG A 760 11.22 -23.43 -24.09
N ALA A 761 12.27 -24.25 -24.02
CA ALA A 761 12.32 -25.51 -24.75
C ALA A 761 11.19 -26.47 -24.31
N TYR A 762 10.97 -26.62 -23.01
CA TYR A 762 9.88 -27.45 -22.48
C TYR A 762 8.50 -26.90 -22.82
N LEU A 763 8.31 -25.57 -22.77
CA LEU A 763 7.06 -24.93 -23.17
C LEU A 763 6.76 -25.14 -24.66
N ARG A 764 7.75 -25.02 -25.55
CA ARG A 764 7.58 -25.32 -26.98
C ARG A 764 7.28 -26.79 -27.23
N SER A 765 7.92 -27.70 -26.50
CA SER A 765 7.62 -29.12 -26.55
C SER A 765 6.16 -29.39 -26.15
N GLU A 766 5.67 -28.76 -25.08
CA GLU A 766 4.26 -28.86 -24.67
C GLU A 766 3.30 -28.33 -25.74
N LEU A 767 3.62 -27.21 -26.39
CA LEU A 767 2.81 -26.67 -27.49
C LEU A 767 2.70 -27.67 -28.66
N HIS A 768 3.79 -28.36 -29.02
CA HIS A 768 3.74 -29.43 -30.04
C HIS A 768 2.91 -30.64 -29.59
N ARG A 769 2.95 -31.02 -28.31
CA ARG A 769 2.09 -32.07 -27.75
C ARG A 769 0.60 -31.69 -27.85
N VAL A 770 0.26 -30.44 -27.54
CA VAL A 770 -1.12 -29.94 -27.66
C VAL A 770 -1.56 -29.85 -29.12
N GLU A 771 -0.69 -29.40 -30.03
CA GLU A 771 -0.96 -29.40 -31.47
C GLU A 771 -1.27 -30.82 -31.99
N ALA A 772 -0.44 -31.80 -31.62
CA ALA A 772 -0.68 -33.21 -31.97
C ALA A 772 -2.01 -33.73 -31.42
N ARG A 773 -2.38 -33.36 -30.18
CA ARG A 773 -3.68 -33.68 -29.59
C ARG A 773 -4.84 -33.12 -30.44
N PHE A 774 -4.79 -31.84 -30.82
CA PHE A 774 -5.83 -31.23 -31.65
C PHE A 774 -5.91 -31.81 -33.06
N ASN A 775 -4.79 -32.26 -33.62
CA ASN A 775 -4.77 -32.92 -34.93
C ASN A 775 -5.44 -34.30 -34.89
N GLN A 776 -5.37 -35.00 -33.76
CA GLN A 776 -5.99 -36.32 -33.57
C GLN A 776 -7.44 -36.24 -33.06
N GLU A 777 -7.85 -35.08 -32.55
CA GLU A 777 -9.17 -34.90 -31.98
C GLU A 777 -10.26 -34.95 -33.07
N LYS A 778 -11.38 -35.65 -32.77
CA LYS A 778 -12.60 -35.66 -33.58
C LYS A 778 -13.70 -34.89 -32.84
N PRO A 779 -13.66 -33.54 -32.85
CA PRO A 779 -14.56 -32.74 -32.03
C PRO A 779 -15.99 -32.73 -32.59
N GLY A 780 -16.98 -32.65 -31.70
CA GLY A 780 -18.37 -32.39 -32.09
C GLY A 780 -18.56 -30.96 -32.62
N PRO A 781 -19.75 -30.63 -33.17
CA PRO A 781 -19.99 -29.39 -33.93
C PRO A 781 -19.73 -28.11 -33.13
N LEU A 782 -20.04 -28.09 -31.82
CA LEU A 782 -19.81 -26.92 -30.97
C LEU A 782 -18.35 -26.73 -30.56
N ARG A 783 -17.52 -27.77 -30.65
CA ARG A 783 -16.10 -27.74 -30.27
C ARG A 783 -15.18 -27.61 -31.48
N ALA A 784 -15.60 -28.08 -32.65
CA ALA A 784 -14.81 -28.04 -33.86
C ALA A 784 -14.26 -26.64 -34.22
N PRO A 785 -15.04 -25.54 -34.11
CA PRO A 785 -14.54 -24.19 -34.36
C PRO A 785 -13.42 -23.78 -33.40
N HIS A 786 -13.53 -24.16 -32.12
CA HIS A 786 -12.50 -23.85 -31.12
C HIS A 786 -11.20 -24.59 -31.42
N VAL A 787 -11.27 -25.89 -31.71
CA VAL A 787 -10.09 -26.69 -32.08
C VAL A 787 -9.42 -26.13 -33.34
N ALA A 788 -10.21 -25.77 -34.37
CA ALA A 788 -9.70 -25.16 -35.59
C ALA A 788 -9.01 -23.80 -35.32
N PHE A 789 -9.64 -22.94 -34.50
CA PHE A 789 -9.07 -21.65 -34.11
C PHE A 789 -7.74 -21.79 -33.36
N GLN A 790 -7.66 -22.70 -32.39
CA GLN A 790 -6.42 -22.90 -31.63
C GLN A 790 -5.31 -23.51 -32.48
N ARG A 791 -5.64 -24.45 -33.39
CA ARG A 791 -4.68 -24.97 -34.37
C ARG A 791 -4.10 -23.87 -35.25
N GLY A 792 -4.94 -22.97 -35.77
CA GLY A 792 -4.48 -21.82 -36.55
C GLY A 792 -3.53 -20.92 -35.76
N ARG A 793 -3.86 -20.61 -34.50
CA ARG A 793 -2.97 -19.82 -33.62
C ARG A 793 -1.62 -20.50 -33.38
N LEU A 794 -1.61 -21.81 -33.14
CA LEU A 794 -0.37 -22.58 -32.95
C LEU A 794 0.50 -22.56 -34.22
N GLN A 795 -0.12 -22.73 -35.40
CA GLN A 795 0.58 -22.68 -36.68
C GLN A 795 1.22 -21.31 -36.92
N SER A 796 0.46 -20.22 -36.76
CA SER A 796 1.00 -18.86 -36.88
C SER A 796 2.07 -18.55 -35.84
N PHE A 797 1.94 -19.08 -34.61
CA PHE A 797 2.97 -18.95 -33.58
C PHE A 797 4.27 -19.66 -33.98
N PHE A 798 4.20 -20.90 -34.47
CA PHE A 798 5.38 -21.64 -34.92
C PHE A 798 6.02 -21.04 -36.18
N ALA A 799 5.24 -20.41 -37.05
CA ALA A 799 5.70 -19.63 -38.20
C ALA A 799 6.34 -18.28 -37.82
N GLY A 800 6.19 -17.84 -36.56
CA GLY A 800 6.67 -16.53 -36.09
C GLY A 800 5.79 -15.35 -36.49
N GLU A 801 4.58 -15.62 -36.98
CA GLU A 801 3.59 -14.62 -37.45
C GLU A 801 2.71 -14.10 -36.31
N TYR A 802 2.64 -14.82 -35.19
CA TYR A 802 1.80 -14.48 -34.04
C TYR A 802 2.58 -14.60 -32.73
N VAL A 803 2.55 -13.54 -31.93
CA VAL A 803 3.05 -13.52 -30.55
C VAL A 803 1.92 -12.97 -29.67
N PRO A 804 1.39 -13.77 -28.72
CA PRO A 804 0.28 -13.33 -27.89
C PRO A 804 0.67 -12.15 -26.99
N ALA A 805 -0.16 -11.10 -26.97
CA ALA A 805 0.02 -9.96 -26.07
C ALA A 805 -0.72 -10.15 -24.74
N ARG A 806 -0.11 -9.67 -23.64
CA ARG A 806 -0.63 -9.82 -22.26
C ARG A 806 -2.05 -9.26 -22.07
N ASN A 807 -2.43 -8.24 -22.84
CA ASN A 807 -3.72 -7.54 -22.73
C ASN A 807 -4.84 -8.16 -23.58
N GLU A 808 -4.60 -9.29 -24.26
CA GLU A 808 -5.65 -10.01 -25.01
C GLU A 808 -6.58 -10.80 -24.09
N LEU A 809 -6.10 -11.25 -22.92
CA LEU A 809 -6.89 -12.01 -21.95
C LEU A 809 -7.64 -11.09 -20.98
N ALA A 810 -8.86 -11.49 -20.61
CA ALA A 810 -9.63 -10.81 -19.57
C ALA A 810 -8.85 -10.77 -18.25
N GLN A 811 -8.96 -9.66 -17.52
CA GLN A 811 -8.32 -9.46 -16.23
C GLN A 811 -9.38 -9.46 -15.15
N MET A 812 -9.05 -10.00 -13.98
CA MET A 812 -9.93 -9.83 -12.82
C MET A 812 -10.01 -8.35 -12.44
N PRO A 813 -11.16 -7.87 -11.94
CA PRO A 813 -11.22 -6.57 -11.31
C PRO A 813 -10.19 -6.52 -10.16
N PRO A 814 -9.68 -5.32 -9.81
CA PRO A 814 -8.88 -5.15 -8.62
C PRO A 814 -9.60 -5.82 -7.45
N GLY A 815 -8.85 -6.59 -6.67
CA GLY A 815 -9.42 -7.32 -5.54
C GLY A 815 -8.86 -6.88 -4.22
N SER A 816 -7.58 -6.51 -4.22
CA SER A 816 -6.75 -6.57 -3.02
C SER A 816 -7.46 -5.83 -1.89
N PRO A 817 -7.78 -6.51 -0.76
CA PRO A 817 -8.42 -5.84 0.37
C PRO A 817 -7.53 -4.72 0.92
N ILE A 818 -6.28 -4.63 0.42
CA ILE A 818 -5.20 -3.70 0.79
C ILE A 818 -4.41 -3.29 -0.44
#